data_AF-F4KZJ5-F1
#
_entry.id   AF-F4KZJ5-F1
#
_cell.length_a   1.000
_cell.length_b   1.000
_cell.length_c   1.000
_cell.angle_alpha   90.00
_cell.angle_beta   90.00
_cell.angle_gamma   90.00
#
_symmetry.space_group_name_H-M   'P 1'
#
loop_
_entity.id
_entity.type
_entity.pdbx_description
1 polymer ?
#
loop_
_entity_poly.entity_id
_entity_poly.type
_entity_poly.pdbx_seq_one_letter_code
_entity_poly.pdbx_strand_id
1 'polypeptide(L)'
;MFWTVFSFELNYRLRRPATYIYFFTVLLLVTLIIANGGSPASEKVHHNSPAMIGSFFSTMGILSILICSAVMGVPLYRDLEHNTKEYLLSSPIRKSAYFWGRFWGSFAILVFICLGAIPGFMIGSWIGPLFDWAKPERYGPNHLVYYLWPFITLLLPSLFFSSCLFFGLVSWFRNNRILYTVSIMLFILYLLSDFLVRDIEKRDLVDLLDPFGINTYTNAIKYLTPAEQNSQLVSIQGNLLINRILWPSMGFLLLLLTYFRFSIQGFIADRMRAMRKSKKEEVLPAPGRVKLPQTNPVFNQTLNWSNTWNLGKLEFFNILRDPYFLSIILGGTVFLFLDDWIGFLQYGVPDRPLTMNMLLFKSYNYNTFVFIILIFYAGETAHRDQSTKFASIGDALPVPNWVQLGSKFMAITGVCFLLATVPMLIGVLVQVLRGFYQFKLHFYLVDLYLITFWDYFQMALLAYFVHALVNNKFVGHFVGMAIWIIMFIMRNFLNFDYNLFFYSYKPGYLISDMNNFGHFAQPLFWFNLYWTSFGLILLLFAALLWPRGSENTLRRRLADFRQAWNWRTSSGFVVLMLCWLGSAAFVHHNVSEVNHYRTSKEGKTWQAHYEKRYKKYERIPQPKVTGIKVFADVYPQNRSIAVRAVMKIQNKTGQAIDSLHLLSNDGQQYQLSFDGQNLKPAKFEIRPRPMMSLFYAKPDTGGYRIFVLPKPLAPGDSATLVIRTKLSNPGFVNNGYRREVIQNGTFTDGGLPSIGYNPQLELSSDEDRKKHKLPKKEEDLPPHRDPYGEKTLLFNDDADFITFECTISTVPDQIAIAPGYLQKEWQHKGRRYFHYVQDSKIDYFFNLVSARYTVLRDKWVSPEGKTVNIEIFHHHEHAYNLDRMVASLKNGLSYFEQHFGPYQFRQVRILEFPRYAGFAQSFPNTIPYSEDFGWYADFSDPNKYDYFYYVTAHELAHQWWGHQVTPNSTRGSNLISESLAEYSALMIAQKQYGRENLQRFLKYDLDGYLRGRASESKKENVFINCNRPYQWYQKGSLILYALQDYVGEEKLNGAIRAFRDSFALRETPPFAGSYDLYNFIKKVVPDSLQYYLEDSWLKIALYENRIISAKAKKLDGDRYEVTLKVKSRKMYADEKGNESEAKNMNDYIDIGVFAEDKVAKDGKKLTQALYFQKHRLKTGEHEIKVVVKGKPEKAGIDPYNKLIDRIPEDNRNTVDLE
;
A
#
# COMPACT_ATOMS: atom_id res chain seq x y z
N MET A 1 17.73 -52.22 -0.39
CA MET A 1 18.54 -51.22 0.37
C MET A 1 17.90 -49.83 0.37
N PHE A 2 17.56 -49.23 -0.78
CA PHE A 2 16.87 -47.93 -0.83
C PHE A 2 15.60 -47.92 0.04
N TRP A 3 14.67 -48.86 -0.21
CA TRP A 3 13.43 -49.00 0.55
C TRP A 3 13.64 -49.13 2.06
N THR A 4 14.72 -49.80 2.49
CA THR A 4 15.05 -49.96 3.91
C THR A 4 15.41 -48.61 4.55
N VAL A 5 16.26 -47.80 3.89
CA VAL A 5 16.65 -46.47 4.39
C VAL A 5 15.47 -45.50 4.32
N PHE A 6 14.70 -45.55 3.23
CA PHE A 6 13.50 -44.73 3.04
C PHE A 6 12.45 -45.00 4.15
N SER A 7 12.07 -46.26 4.35
CA SER A 7 11.11 -46.65 5.39
C SER A 7 11.63 -46.37 6.80
N PHE A 8 12.95 -46.48 7.04
CA PHE A 8 13.55 -46.08 8.32
C PHE A 8 13.35 -44.58 8.59
N GLU A 9 13.67 -43.71 7.62
CA GLU A 9 13.53 -42.26 7.82
C GLU A 9 12.06 -41.86 7.98
N LEU A 10 11.14 -42.48 7.22
CA LEU A 10 9.71 -42.26 7.36
C LEU A 10 9.20 -42.66 8.75
N ASN A 11 9.50 -43.88 9.20
CA ASN A 11 9.10 -44.38 10.52
C ASN A 11 9.69 -43.55 11.66
N TYR A 12 10.94 -43.11 11.52
CA TYR A 12 11.60 -42.25 12.49
C TYR A 12 10.88 -40.91 12.64
N ARG A 13 10.54 -40.26 11.53
CA ARG A 13 9.88 -38.94 11.52
C ARG A 13 8.43 -39.02 11.96
N LEU A 14 7.69 -40.06 11.56
CA LEU A 14 6.30 -40.28 11.99
C LEU A 14 6.17 -40.62 13.48
N ARG A 15 7.24 -41.05 14.16
CA ARG A 15 7.26 -41.24 15.62
C ARG A 15 7.63 -39.98 16.41
N ARG A 16 8.09 -38.92 15.75
CA ARG A 16 8.48 -37.67 16.43
C ARG A 16 7.28 -36.73 16.60
N PRO A 17 7.02 -36.23 17.83
CA PRO A 17 5.95 -35.24 18.06
C PRO A 17 6.08 -33.99 17.19
N ALA A 18 7.31 -33.57 16.88
CA ALA A 18 7.58 -32.39 16.06
C ALA A 18 6.89 -32.43 14.67
N THR A 19 6.78 -33.59 14.03
CA THR A 19 6.13 -33.74 12.72
C THR A 19 4.64 -33.38 12.81
N TYR A 20 3.95 -33.88 13.83
CA TYR A 20 2.53 -33.58 14.05
C TYR A 20 2.33 -32.15 14.55
N ILE A 21 3.24 -31.62 15.38
CA ILE A 21 3.19 -30.21 15.80
C ILE A 21 3.24 -29.30 14.58
N TYR A 22 4.15 -29.54 13.62
CA TYR A 22 4.18 -28.75 12.38
C TYR A 22 2.91 -28.92 11.55
N PHE A 23 2.42 -30.15 11.37
CA PHE A 23 1.18 -30.43 10.66
C PHE A 23 -0.02 -29.68 11.27
N PHE A 24 -0.22 -29.80 12.59
CA PHE A 24 -1.31 -29.14 13.30
C PHE A 24 -1.14 -27.62 13.36
N THR A 25 0.10 -27.12 13.39
CA THR A 25 0.35 -25.68 13.31
C THR A 25 -0.10 -25.13 11.96
N VAL A 26 0.30 -25.79 10.86
CA VAL A 26 -0.15 -25.41 9.51
C VAL A 26 -1.67 -25.50 9.42
N LEU A 27 -2.26 -26.62 9.83
CA LEU A 27 -3.71 -26.83 9.81
C LEU A 27 -4.46 -25.73 10.60
N LEU A 28 -4.08 -25.49 11.85
CA LEU A 28 -4.75 -24.54 12.72
C LEU A 28 -4.62 -23.12 12.19
N LEU A 29 -3.41 -22.75 11.75
CA LEU A 29 -3.14 -21.41 11.22
C LEU A 29 -3.95 -21.15 9.96
N VAL A 30 -3.96 -22.08 8.99
CA VAL A 30 -4.80 -21.97 7.79
C VAL A 30 -6.28 -21.92 8.16
N THR A 31 -6.72 -22.75 9.11
CA THR A 31 -8.12 -22.76 9.58
C THR A 31 -8.55 -21.40 10.11
N LEU A 32 -7.76 -20.80 11.01
CA LEU A 32 -8.08 -19.52 11.63
C LEU A 32 -8.08 -18.37 10.61
N ILE A 33 -7.12 -18.36 9.68
CA ILE A 33 -7.05 -17.35 8.62
C ILE A 33 -8.29 -17.44 7.73
N ILE A 34 -8.61 -18.63 7.21
CA ILE A 34 -9.71 -18.81 6.27
C ILE A 34 -11.08 -18.67 6.94
N ALA A 35 -11.24 -19.13 8.19
CA ALA A 35 -12.49 -18.98 8.93
C ALA A 35 -12.85 -17.51 9.20
N ASN A 36 -11.85 -16.63 9.30
CA ASN A 36 -12.04 -15.19 9.45
C ASN A 36 -12.14 -14.45 8.11
N GLY A 37 -12.22 -15.16 6.97
CA GLY A 37 -12.24 -14.53 5.65
C GLY A 37 -10.92 -13.85 5.26
N GLY A 38 -9.79 -14.29 5.83
CA GLY A 38 -8.46 -13.74 5.62
C GLY A 38 -7.86 -14.06 4.25
N SER A 39 -8.52 -13.65 3.17
CA SER A 39 -8.01 -13.71 1.80
C SER A 39 -8.16 -12.35 1.09
N PRO A 40 -7.37 -12.06 0.05
CA PRO A 40 -7.47 -10.79 -0.69
C PRO A 40 -8.68 -10.75 -1.66
N ALA A 41 -9.72 -11.55 -1.41
CA ALA A 41 -10.87 -11.70 -2.30
C ALA A 41 -11.80 -10.47 -2.24
N SER A 42 -12.25 -9.98 -3.41
CA SER A 42 -13.34 -9.00 -3.48
C SER A 42 -14.66 -9.59 -2.99
N GLU A 43 -15.70 -8.76 -2.75
CA GLU A 43 -17.03 -9.25 -2.28
C GLU A 43 -17.73 -10.23 -3.25
N LYS A 44 -17.29 -10.32 -4.51
CA LYS A 44 -17.78 -11.31 -5.48
C LYS A 44 -16.95 -12.59 -5.56
N VAL A 45 -15.71 -12.54 -5.09
CA VAL A 45 -14.80 -13.69 -5.14
C VAL A 45 -14.94 -14.46 -3.85
N HIS A 46 -15.14 -15.78 -3.94
CA HIS A 46 -15.20 -16.63 -2.76
C HIS A 46 -13.81 -16.77 -2.13
N HIS A 47 -13.75 -16.84 -0.79
CA HIS A 47 -12.49 -17.04 -0.08
C HIS A 47 -11.80 -18.37 -0.45
N ASN A 48 -12.58 -19.38 -0.85
CA ASN A 48 -12.12 -20.69 -1.33
C ASN A 48 -12.24 -20.86 -2.86
N SER A 49 -12.24 -19.75 -3.61
CA SER A 49 -12.14 -19.81 -5.07
C SER A 49 -10.78 -20.39 -5.51
N PRO A 50 -10.70 -21.05 -6.69
CA PRO A 50 -9.44 -21.60 -7.19
C PRO A 50 -8.33 -20.54 -7.33
N ALA A 51 -8.68 -19.30 -7.69
CA ALA A 51 -7.74 -18.18 -7.73
C ALA A 51 -7.16 -17.82 -6.35
N MET A 52 -8.01 -17.78 -5.32
CA MET A 52 -7.59 -17.45 -3.95
C MET A 52 -6.79 -18.58 -3.30
N ILE A 53 -7.17 -19.84 -3.56
CA ILE A 53 -6.42 -21.01 -3.10
C ILE A 53 -5.03 -21.05 -3.75
N GLY A 54 -4.93 -20.76 -5.05
CA GLY A 54 -3.64 -20.68 -5.72
C GLY A 54 -2.75 -19.55 -5.19
N SER A 55 -3.33 -18.35 -4.97
CA SER A 55 -2.62 -17.23 -4.36
C SER A 55 -2.08 -17.59 -2.96
N PHE A 56 -2.90 -18.28 -2.17
CA PHE A 56 -2.51 -18.78 -0.86
C PHE A 56 -1.37 -19.80 -0.95
N PHE A 57 -1.44 -20.78 -1.86
CA PHE A 57 -0.39 -21.79 -1.99
C PHE A 57 0.92 -21.25 -2.56
N SER A 58 0.90 -20.27 -3.46
CA SER A 58 2.12 -19.55 -3.86
C SER A 58 2.74 -18.83 -2.67
N THR A 59 1.93 -18.15 -1.84
CA THR A 59 2.40 -17.48 -0.61
C THR A 59 2.98 -18.47 0.40
N MET A 60 2.31 -19.61 0.58
CA MET A 60 2.77 -20.68 1.45
C MET A 60 4.10 -21.28 0.98
N GLY A 61 4.39 -21.29 -0.32
CA GLY A 61 5.68 -21.74 -0.86
C GLY A 61 6.89 -21.06 -0.21
N ILE A 62 6.76 -19.78 0.11
CA ILE A 62 7.79 -18.98 0.79
C ILE A 62 7.84 -19.29 2.28
N LEU A 63 6.69 -19.31 2.95
CA LEU A 63 6.63 -19.63 4.38
C LEU A 63 7.16 -21.04 4.66
N SER A 64 6.96 -21.94 3.71
CA SER A 64 7.48 -23.31 3.76
C SER A 64 9.00 -23.39 3.67
N ILE A 65 9.75 -22.36 3.25
CA ILE A 65 11.24 -22.37 3.31
C ILE A 65 11.72 -22.68 4.72
N LEU A 66 11.08 -22.11 5.74
CA LEU A 66 11.43 -22.34 7.15
C LEU A 66 11.22 -23.81 7.53
N ILE A 67 10.09 -24.39 7.12
CA ILE A 67 9.75 -25.79 7.37
C ILE A 67 10.68 -26.72 6.57
N CYS A 68 10.94 -26.40 5.30
CA CYS A 68 11.86 -27.10 4.41
C CYS A 68 13.25 -27.20 5.03
N SER A 69 13.79 -26.08 5.52
CA SER A 69 15.12 -26.07 6.12
C SER A 69 15.20 -26.95 7.38
N ALA A 70 14.17 -26.92 8.24
CA ALA A 70 14.06 -27.73 9.44
C ALA A 70 13.85 -29.24 9.15
N VAL A 71 13.15 -29.59 8.07
CA VAL A 71 12.84 -30.99 7.76
C VAL A 71 13.95 -31.62 6.92
N MET A 72 14.40 -30.96 5.86
CA MET A 72 15.33 -31.51 4.87
C MET A 72 16.80 -31.46 5.29
N GLY A 73 17.18 -30.55 6.20
CA GLY A 73 18.56 -30.44 6.67
C GLY A 73 18.94 -31.46 7.75
N VAL A 74 17.99 -31.78 8.63
CA VAL A 74 18.20 -32.65 9.79
C VAL A 74 18.63 -34.09 9.46
N PRO A 75 18.16 -34.79 8.42
CA PRO A 75 18.51 -36.20 8.20
C PRO A 75 20.01 -36.41 8.06
N LEU A 76 20.70 -35.55 7.31
CA LEU A 76 22.15 -35.66 7.13
C LEU A 76 22.92 -35.12 8.35
N TYR A 77 22.46 -34.02 8.93
CA TYR A 77 23.11 -33.40 10.09
C TYR A 77 23.01 -34.24 11.37
N ARG A 78 21.87 -34.91 11.60
CA ARG A 78 21.61 -35.78 12.75
C ARG A 78 22.70 -36.81 12.97
N ASP A 79 23.19 -37.41 11.89
CA ASP A 79 24.23 -38.45 11.97
C ASP A 79 25.58 -37.88 12.43
N LEU A 80 25.86 -36.62 12.08
CA LEU A 80 27.06 -35.91 12.53
C LEU A 80 26.91 -35.49 14.00
N GLU A 81 25.74 -35.01 14.41
CA GLU A 81 25.46 -34.56 15.77
C GLU A 81 25.47 -35.71 16.80
N HIS A 82 24.87 -36.85 16.44
CA HIS A 82 24.83 -38.03 17.31
C HIS A 82 26.05 -38.96 17.16
N ASN A 83 27.08 -38.56 16.41
CA ASN A 83 28.31 -39.34 16.19
C ASN A 83 28.05 -40.80 15.71
N THR A 84 27.05 -41.05 14.87
CA THR A 84 26.69 -42.41 14.40
C THR A 84 27.64 -42.96 13.31
N LYS A 85 28.78 -42.30 13.14
CA LYS A 85 29.85 -42.56 12.17
C LYS A 85 30.27 -44.03 12.11
N GLU A 86 30.55 -44.64 13.26
CA GLU A 86 31.14 -45.98 13.34
C GLU A 86 30.14 -47.06 12.91
N TYR A 87 28.85 -46.87 13.22
CA TYR A 87 27.76 -47.75 12.79
C TYR A 87 27.47 -47.64 11.30
N LEU A 88 27.51 -46.43 10.74
CA LEU A 88 27.22 -46.21 9.33
C LEU A 88 28.32 -46.77 8.42
N LEU A 89 29.59 -46.64 8.82
CA LEU A 89 30.74 -47.14 8.06
C LEU A 89 30.92 -48.66 8.16
N SER A 90 30.41 -49.31 9.21
CA SER A 90 30.42 -50.77 9.37
C SER A 90 29.21 -51.48 8.74
N SER A 91 28.16 -50.74 8.38
CA SER A 91 26.98 -51.27 7.72
C SER A 91 27.16 -51.42 6.20
N PRO A 92 26.57 -52.43 5.53
CA PRO A 92 26.71 -52.65 4.08
C PRO A 92 25.93 -51.63 3.21
N ILE A 93 25.66 -50.42 3.69
CA ILE A 93 24.79 -49.44 3.03
C ILE A 93 25.47 -48.81 1.81
N ARG A 94 24.87 -49.01 0.63
CA ARG A 94 25.30 -48.35 -0.62
C ARG A 94 25.05 -46.84 -0.59
N LYS A 95 25.96 -46.05 -1.21
CA LYS A 95 25.85 -44.58 -1.38
C LYS A 95 24.47 -44.15 -1.91
N SER A 96 24.00 -44.78 -2.98
CA SER A 96 22.71 -44.46 -3.62
C SER A 96 21.54 -44.71 -2.68
N ALA A 97 21.54 -45.82 -1.95
CA ALA A 97 20.50 -46.15 -0.99
C ALA A 97 20.46 -45.16 0.18
N TYR A 98 21.61 -44.75 0.71
CA TYR A 98 21.70 -43.76 1.79
C TYR A 98 21.19 -42.38 1.35
N PHE A 99 21.70 -41.87 0.24
CA PHE A 99 21.40 -40.52 -0.24
C PHE A 99 19.93 -40.37 -0.65
N TRP A 100 19.48 -41.20 -1.59
CA TRP A 100 18.12 -41.11 -2.12
C TRP A 100 17.07 -41.50 -1.07
N GLY A 101 17.36 -42.49 -0.22
CA GLY A 101 16.43 -42.93 0.81
C GLY A 101 16.12 -41.83 1.83
N ARG A 102 17.14 -41.06 2.25
CA ARG A 102 16.96 -39.94 3.19
C ARG A 102 16.30 -38.72 2.54
N PHE A 103 16.69 -38.39 1.31
CA PHE A 103 16.09 -37.27 0.58
C PHE A 103 14.59 -37.50 0.39
N TRP A 104 14.22 -38.60 -0.27
CA TRP A 104 12.81 -38.90 -0.55
C TRP A 104 12.00 -39.16 0.72
N GLY A 105 12.58 -39.80 1.73
CA GLY A 105 11.90 -40.03 3.01
C GLY A 105 11.56 -38.72 3.73
N SER A 106 12.47 -37.75 3.71
CA SER A 106 12.26 -36.44 4.33
C SER A 106 11.35 -35.55 3.50
N PHE A 107 11.46 -35.61 2.17
CA PHE A 107 10.58 -34.90 1.25
C PHE A 107 9.13 -35.37 1.39
N ALA A 108 8.90 -36.68 1.52
CA ALA A 108 7.56 -37.23 1.77
C ALA A 108 6.95 -36.70 3.08
N ILE A 109 7.75 -36.60 4.15
CA ILE A 109 7.32 -36.01 5.43
C ILE A 109 7.00 -34.52 5.29
N LEU A 110 7.82 -33.77 4.54
CA LEU A 110 7.57 -32.36 4.28
C LEU A 110 6.27 -32.15 3.51
N VAL A 111 6.03 -32.95 2.47
CA VAL A 111 4.76 -32.94 1.72
C VAL A 111 3.60 -33.27 2.66
N PHE A 112 3.75 -34.28 3.53
CA PHE A 112 2.73 -34.62 4.54
C PHE A 112 2.40 -33.45 5.49
N ILE A 113 3.42 -32.75 5.99
CA ILE A 113 3.21 -31.55 6.84
C ILE A 113 2.41 -30.48 6.07
N CYS A 114 2.81 -30.19 4.82
CA CYS A 114 2.16 -29.17 4.00
C CYS A 114 0.76 -29.57 3.53
N LEU A 115 0.47 -30.88 3.42
CA LEU A 115 -0.88 -31.38 3.13
C LEU A 115 -1.88 -30.95 4.21
N GLY A 116 -1.46 -30.60 5.43
CA GLY A 116 -2.32 -30.05 6.48
C GLY A 116 -3.01 -28.72 6.10
N ALA A 117 -2.49 -28.00 5.10
CA ALA A 117 -3.12 -26.78 4.61
C ALA A 117 -4.44 -27.05 3.86
N ILE A 118 -4.58 -28.17 3.16
CA ILE A 118 -5.82 -28.54 2.45
C ILE A 118 -7.00 -28.73 3.42
N PRO A 119 -6.94 -29.64 4.42
CA PRO A 119 -8.00 -29.76 5.39
C PRO A 119 -8.13 -28.49 6.24
N GLY A 120 -7.04 -27.77 6.53
CA GLY A 120 -7.13 -26.48 7.22
C GLY A 120 -8.00 -25.47 6.46
N PHE A 121 -7.86 -25.39 5.13
CA PHE A 121 -8.67 -24.52 4.29
C PHE A 121 -10.15 -24.96 4.26
N MET A 122 -10.39 -26.26 4.09
CA MET A 122 -11.73 -26.84 4.07
C MET A 122 -12.45 -26.64 5.42
N ILE A 123 -11.78 -26.97 6.53
CA ILE A 123 -12.30 -26.76 7.88
C ILE A 123 -12.54 -25.28 8.13
N GLY A 124 -11.61 -24.40 7.74
CA GLY A 124 -11.79 -22.96 7.84
C GLY A 124 -13.04 -22.46 7.12
N SER A 125 -13.29 -22.95 5.91
CA SER A 125 -14.50 -22.61 5.14
C SER A 125 -15.81 -23.11 5.76
N TRP A 126 -15.77 -24.18 6.56
CA TRP A 126 -16.93 -24.69 7.28
C TRP A 126 -17.14 -23.98 8.63
N ILE A 127 -16.06 -23.70 9.35
CA ILE A 127 -16.07 -23.07 10.68
C ILE A 127 -16.42 -21.58 10.59
N GLY A 128 -15.91 -20.86 9.59
CA GLY A 128 -16.14 -19.42 9.46
C GLY A 128 -17.63 -19.03 9.53
N PRO A 129 -18.50 -19.68 8.73
CA PRO A 129 -19.94 -19.47 8.80
C PRO A 129 -20.59 -19.90 10.11
N LEU A 130 -20.11 -20.98 10.75
CA LEU A 130 -20.67 -21.49 12.00
C LEU A 130 -20.49 -20.52 13.18
N PHE A 131 -19.40 -19.76 13.19
CA PHE A 131 -19.09 -18.79 14.25
C PHE A 131 -19.44 -17.33 13.89
N ASP A 132 -20.14 -17.09 12.78
CA ASP A 132 -20.44 -15.74 12.25
C ASP A 132 -19.18 -14.86 12.07
N TRP A 133 -18.04 -15.51 11.76
CA TRP A 133 -16.78 -14.81 11.47
C TRP A 133 -16.74 -14.30 10.02
N ALA A 134 -17.28 -15.09 9.09
CA ALA A 134 -17.51 -14.73 7.70
C ALA A 134 -18.78 -15.40 7.18
N LYS A 135 -19.48 -14.78 6.23
CA LYS A 135 -20.80 -15.29 5.78
C LYS A 135 -20.72 -16.55 4.92
N PRO A 136 -21.74 -17.43 4.96
CA PRO A 136 -21.81 -18.62 4.09
C PRO A 136 -21.64 -18.30 2.60
N GLU A 137 -22.25 -17.21 2.11
CA GLU A 137 -22.17 -16.83 0.69
C GLU A 137 -20.76 -16.42 0.22
N ARG A 138 -19.82 -16.21 1.14
CA ARG A 138 -18.42 -15.90 0.82
C ARG A 138 -17.59 -17.16 0.59
N TYR A 139 -18.18 -18.34 0.75
CA TYR A 139 -17.58 -19.63 0.48
C TYR A 139 -18.36 -20.35 -0.62
N GLY A 140 -17.65 -20.70 -1.69
CA GLY A 140 -18.14 -21.55 -2.75
C GLY A 140 -18.06 -23.04 -2.38
N PRO A 141 -18.39 -23.93 -3.32
CA PRO A 141 -18.25 -25.36 -3.12
C PRO A 141 -16.78 -25.79 -2.97
N ASN A 142 -16.50 -26.63 -1.97
CA ASN A 142 -15.16 -27.19 -1.75
C ASN A 142 -14.90 -28.35 -2.73
N HIS A 143 -14.57 -28.04 -3.98
CA HIS A 143 -14.11 -29.05 -4.94
C HIS A 143 -12.65 -29.41 -4.66
N LEU A 144 -12.38 -30.70 -4.43
CA LEU A 144 -11.02 -31.17 -4.11
C LEU A 144 -9.98 -30.77 -5.17
N VAL A 145 -10.38 -30.71 -6.44
CA VAL A 145 -9.51 -30.28 -7.55
C VAL A 145 -9.01 -28.84 -7.39
N TYR A 146 -9.79 -27.93 -6.79
CA TYR A 146 -9.40 -26.54 -6.55
C TYR A 146 -8.25 -26.43 -5.55
N TYR A 147 -8.07 -27.44 -4.70
CA TYR A 147 -6.95 -27.53 -3.76
C TYR A 147 -5.78 -28.30 -4.34
N LEU A 148 -6.05 -29.48 -4.91
CA LEU A 148 -5.00 -30.35 -5.43
C LEU A 148 -4.25 -29.73 -6.62
N TRP A 149 -4.95 -29.04 -7.51
CA TRP A 149 -4.34 -28.41 -8.69
C TRP A 149 -3.25 -27.41 -8.29
N PRO A 150 -3.52 -26.31 -7.57
CA PRO A 150 -2.49 -25.37 -7.14
C PRO A 150 -1.51 -25.97 -6.13
N PHE A 151 -1.89 -26.96 -5.33
CA PHE A 151 -0.94 -27.68 -4.47
C PHE A 151 0.14 -28.37 -5.32
N ILE A 152 -0.24 -29.05 -6.40
CA ILE A 152 0.68 -29.77 -7.29
C ILE A 152 1.43 -28.83 -8.23
N THR A 153 0.79 -27.78 -8.74
CA THR A 153 1.39 -26.91 -9.77
C THR A 153 2.15 -25.70 -9.20
N LEU A 154 1.84 -25.26 -7.98
CA LEU A 154 2.46 -24.07 -7.37
C LEU A 154 3.29 -24.42 -6.14
N LEU A 155 2.69 -25.09 -5.15
CA LEU A 155 3.36 -25.36 -3.87
C LEU A 155 4.40 -26.48 -3.99
N LEU A 156 4.05 -27.63 -4.56
CA LEU A 156 4.94 -28.79 -4.65
C LEU A 156 6.24 -28.50 -5.44
N PRO A 157 6.24 -27.77 -6.58
CA PRO A 157 7.45 -27.36 -7.28
C PRO A 157 8.37 -26.50 -6.41
N SER A 158 7.77 -25.56 -5.66
CA SER A 158 8.48 -24.68 -4.73
C SER A 158 9.09 -25.46 -3.56
N LEU A 159 8.35 -26.44 -3.01
CA LEU A 159 8.84 -27.35 -1.99
C LEU A 159 10.00 -28.21 -2.51
N PHE A 160 9.88 -28.73 -3.73
CA PHE A 160 10.90 -29.58 -4.34
C PHE A 160 12.21 -28.81 -4.56
N PHE A 161 12.14 -27.63 -5.19
CA PHE A 161 13.30 -26.75 -5.37
C PHE A 161 13.98 -26.45 -4.02
N SER A 162 13.21 -25.99 -3.02
CA SER A 162 13.73 -25.68 -1.69
C SER A 162 14.36 -26.91 -1.02
N SER A 163 13.74 -28.08 -1.18
CA SER A 163 14.22 -29.34 -0.60
C SER A 163 15.53 -29.79 -1.20
N CYS A 164 15.68 -29.72 -2.52
CA CYS A 164 16.92 -30.02 -3.22
C CYS A 164 18.05 -29.10 -2.74
N LEU A 165 17.77 -27.80 -2.64
CA LEU A 165 18.73 -26.81 -2.20
C LEU A 165 19.20 -27.07 -0.76
N PHE A 166 18.28 -27.18 0.20
CA PHE A 166 18.66 -27.38 1.61
C PHE A 166 19.35 -28.72 1.86
N PHE A 167 18.88 -29.81 1.23
CA PHE A 167 19.54 -31.10 1.35
C PHE A 167 20.95 -31.08 0.74
N GLY A 168 21.12 -30.41 -0.40
CA GLY A 168 22.42 -30.20 -1.06
C GLY A 168 23.41 -29.43 -0.20
N LEU A 169 22.95 -28.34 0.41
CA LEU A 169 23.79 -27.49 1.27
C LEU A 169 24.29 -28.22 2.52
N VAL A 170 23.45 -29.00 3.21
CA VAL A 170 23.93 -29.82 4.33
C VAL A 170 24.97 -30.82 3.87
N SER A 171 24.72 -31.46 2.72
CA SER A 171 25.62 -32.46 2.15
C SER A 171 27.02 -31.88 1.87
N TRP A 172 27.08 -30.66 1.35
CA TRP A 172 28.34 -30.00 1.00
C TRP A 172 29.09 -29.45 2.20
N PHE A 173 28.39 -28.76 3.10
CA PHE A 173 29.04 -27.96 4.12
C PHE A 173 29.00 -28.56 5.53
N ARG A 174 28.16 -29.58 5.77
CA ARG A 174 28.10 -30.34 7.04
C ARG A 174 27.84 -29.45 8.26
N ASN A 175 27.18 -28.32 8.03
CA ASN A 175 27.00 -27.29 9.03
C ASN A 175 25.58 -26.78 9.01
N ASN A 176 24.84 -26.97 10.12
CA ASN A 176 23.47 -26.48 10.26
C ASN A 176 23.39 -24.95 10.09
N ARG A 177 24.51 -24.25 10.31
CA ARG A 177 24.62 -22.80 10.12
C ARG A 177 24.36 -22.31 8.70
N ILE A 178 24.63 -23.15 7.70
CA ILE A 178 24.47 -22.74 6.31
C ILE A 178 23.00 -22.81 5.87
N LEU A 179 22.20 -23.65 6.51
CA LEU A 179 20.77 -23.73 6.20
C LEU A 179 20.05 -22.44 6.57
N TYR A 180 20.25 -21.92 7.77
CA TYR A 180 19.64 -20.66 8.17
C TYR A 180 20.11 -19.51 7.27
N THR A 181 21.41 -19.45 6.96
CA THR A 181 21.97 -18.41 6.09
C THR A 181 21.32 -18.45 4.70
N VAL A 182 21.20 -19.63 4.08
CA VAL A 182 20.60 -19.73 2.75
C VAL A 182 19.07 -19.56 2.76
N SER A 183 18.36 -19.99 3.82
CA SER A 183 16.93 -19.68 3.98
C SER A 183 16.70 -18.18 3.95
N ILE A 184 17.54 -17.43 4.67
CA ILE A 184 17.49 -15.97 4.70
C ILE A 184 17.86 -15.41 3.31
N MET A 185 18.90 -15.93 2.65
CA MET A 185 19.26 -15.49 1.29
C MET A 185 18.18 -15.78 0.23
N LEU A 186 17.44 -16.88 0.33
CA LEU A 186 16.32 -17.17 -0.57
C LEU A 186 15.14 -16.23 -0.32
N PHE A 187 14.85 -15.98 0.96
CA PHE A 187 13.82 -15.01 1.35
C PHE A 187 14.20 -13.61 0.85
N ILE A 188 15.50 -13.26 0.94
CA ILE A 188 16.08 -12.06 0.33
C ILE A 188 15.85 -12.09 -1.20
N LEU A 189 16.25 -13.13 -1.92
CA LEU A 189 16.06 -13.18 -3.37
C LEU A 189 14.59 -12.99 -3.78
N TYR A 190 13.64 -13.54 -3.03
CA TYR A 190 12.22 -13.29 -3.27
C TYR A 190 11.83 -11.82 -3.08
N LEU A 191 12.21 -11.21 -1.95
CA LEU A 191 11.90 -9.81 -1.68
C LEU A 191 12.47 -8.89 -2.78
N LEU A 192 13.62 -9.25 -3.38
CA LEU A 192 14.18 -8.54 -4.54
C LEU A 192 13.30 -8.65 -5.79
N SER A 193 12.73 -9.82 -6.05
CA SER A 193 11.84 -10.02 -7.20
C SER A 193 10.56 -9.19 -7.08
N ASP A 194 10.00 -9.01 -5.88
CA ASP A 194 8.79 -8.18 -5.64
C ASP A 194 8.99 -6.70 -6.03
N PHE A 195 10.20 -6.15 -5.81
CA PHE A 195 10.50 -4.76 -6.17
C PHE A 195 10.50 -4.51 -7.67
N LEU A 196 10.97 -5.48 -8.46
CA LEU A 196 11.01 -5.35 -9.92
C LEU A 196 9.60 -5.40 -10.55
N VAL A 197 8.59 -5.96 -9.87
CA VAL A 197 7.18 -6.05 -10.35
C VAL A 197 6.56 -4.68 -10.59
N ARG A 198 6.98 -3.66 -9.82
CA ARG A 198 6.34 -2.33 -9.82
C ARG A 198 6.49 -1.60 -11.16
N ASP A 199 7.49 -1.97 -11.95
CA ASP A 199 7.65 -1.50 -13.31
C ASP A 199 6.95 -2.42 -14.30
N ILE A 200 5.91 -1.90 -14.96
CA ILE A 200 5.14 -2.65 -15.97
C ILE A 200 6.05 -3.17 -17.10
N GLU A 201 7.15 -2.49 -17.38
CA GLU A 201 8.10 -2.87 -18.44
C GLU A 201 8.95 -4.09 -18.09
N LYS A 202 9.06 -4.47 -16.81
CA LYS A 202 9.95 -5.55 -16.36
C LYS A 202 9.21 -6.84 -15.97
N ARG A 203 7.87 -6.89 -16.15
CA ARG A 203 7.02 -7.99 -15.69
C ARG A 203 7.50 -9.38 -16.14
N ASP A 204 7.87 -9.57 -17.41
CA ASP A 204 8.32 -10.88 -17.90
C ASP A 204 9.58 -11.40 -17.20
N LEU A 205 10.55 -10.52 -16.99
CA LEU A 205 11.77 -10.87 -16.28
C LEU A 205 11.45 -11.27 -14.84
N VAL A 206 10.52 -10.56 -14.19
CA VAL A 206 10.13 -10.85 -12.82
C VAL A 206 9.37 -12.17 -12.71
N ASP A 207 8.48 -12.44 -13.66
CA ASP A 207 7.77 -13.71 -13.74
C ASP A 207 8.73 -14.90 -13.82
N LEU A 208 9.87 -14.75 -14.50
CA LEU A 208 10.90 -15.79 -14.61
C LEU A 208 11.79 -15.87 -13.35
N LEU A 209 12.14 -14.73 -12.76
CA LEU A 209 13.01 -14.63 -11.58
C LEU A 209 12.30 -14.90 -10.24
N ASP A 210 11.03 -15.28 -10.24
CA ASP A 210 10.28 -15.62 -9.03
C ASP A 210 10.35 -17.13 -8.69
N PRO A 211 11.22 -17.57 -7.77
CA PRO A 211 11.34 -18.98 -7.39
C PRO A 211 10.07 -19.61 -6.83
N PHE A 212 9.18 -18.82 -6.23
CA PHE A 212 7.99 -19.32 -5.54
C PHE A 212 6.71 -19.11 -6.35
N GLY A 213 6.77 -18.29 -7.39
CA GLY A 213 5.69 -18.08 -8.37
C GLY A 213 4.53 -17.25 -7.81
N ILE A 214 4.76 -16.37 -6.84
CA ILE A 214 3.76 -15.44 -6.29
C ILE A 214 3.45 -14.35 -7.30
N ASN A 215 4.47 -13.65 -7.79
CA ASN A 215 4.35 -12.56 -8.76
C ASN A 215 3.87 -13.11 -10.09
N THR A 216 4.46 -14.23 -10.53
CA THR A 216 4.05 -14.92 -11.76
C THR A 216 2.59 -15.35 -11.72
N TYR A 217 2.11 -15.87 -10.58
CA TYR A 217 0.72 -16.26 -10.43
C TYR A 217 -0.22 -15.04 -10.35
N THR A 218 0.19 -13.99 -9.62
CA THR A 218 -0.57 -12.74 -9.53
C THR A 218 -0.74 -12.09 -10.90
N ASN A 219 0.33 -12.05 -11.70
CA ASN A 219 0.30 -11.57 -13.08
C ASN A 219 -0.51 -12.46 -14.02
N ALA A 220 -0.61 -13.77 -13.74
CA ALA A 220 -1.46 -14.68 -14.51
C ALA A 220 -2.96 -14.48 -14.24
N ILE A 221 -3.34 -14.01 -13.04
CA ILE A 221 -4.76 -13.82 -12.66
C ILE A 221 -5.22 -12.36 -12.68
N LYS A 222 -4.33 -11.39 -12.90
CA LYS A 222 -4.58 -9.94 -12.73
C LYS A 222 -5.77 -9.38 -13.52
N TYR A 223 -6.14 -10.03 -14.62
CA TYR A 223 -7.26 -9.63 -15.49
C TYR A 223 -8.41 -10.65 -15.50
N LEU A 224 -8.39 -11.64 -14.60
CA LEU A 224 -9.51 -12.56 -14.46
C LEU A 224 -10.67 -11.87 -13.76
N THR A 225 -11.86 -12.00 -14.32
CA THR A 225 -13.09 -11.46 -13.70
C THR A 225 -13.41 -12.21 -12.41
N PRO A 226 -14.24 -11.65 -11.52
CA PRO A 226 -14.69 -12.38 -10.34
C PRO A 226 -15.38 -13.72 -10.65
N ALA A 227 -16.08 -13.83 -11.79
CA ALA A 227 -16.71 -15.07 -12.23
C ALA A 227 -15.67 -16.13 -12.65
N GLU A 228 -14.65 -15.72 -13.40
CA GLU A 228 -13.52 -16.58 -13.79
C GLU A 228 -12.72 -17.02 -12.56
N GLN A 229 -12.38 -16.09 -11.65
CA GLN A 229 -11.64 -16.41 -10.43
C GLN A 229 -12.33 -17.47 -9.56
N ASN A 230 -13.68 -17.48 -9.53
CA ASN A 230 -14.49 -18.41 -8.76
C ASN A 230 -14.60 -19.82 -9.35
N SER A 231 -14.37 -20.00 -10.65
CA SER A 231 -14.72 -21.24 -11.36
C SER A 231 -13.58 -21.82 -12.18
N GLN A 232 -12.70 -20.98 -12.71
CA GLN A 232 -11.63 -21.37 -13.62
C GLN A 232 -10.38 -21.77 -12.84
N LEU A 233 -9.88 -22.97 -13.14
CA LEU A 233 -8.52 -23.35 -12.76
C LEU A 233 -7.53 -22.55 -13.62
N VAL A 234 -6.60 -21.85 -12.97
CA VAL A 234 -5.56 -21.10 -13.67
C VAL A 234 -4.71 -22.06 -14.50
N SER A 235 -4.66 -21.82 -15.81
CA SER A 235 -3.85 -22.60 -16.74
C SER A 235 -2.36 -22.31 -16.53
N ILE A 236 -1.55 -23.35 -16.52
CA ILE A 236 -0.09 -23.22 -16.42
C ILE A 236 0.48 -23.07 -17.83
N GLN A 237 0.55 -21.82 -18.31
CA GLN A 237 1.02 -21.46 -19.65
C GLN A 237 1.95 -20.23 -19.60
N GLY A 238 2.60 -19.90 -20.73
CA GLY A 238 3.48 -18.73 -20.83
C GLY A 238 4.58 -18.70 -19.76
N ASN A 239 4.83 -17.52 -19.19
CA ASN A 239 5.86 -17.36 -18.16
C ASN A 239 5.60 -18.22 -16.92
N LEU A 240 4.34 -18.50 -16.56
CA LEU A 240 4.02 -19.36 -15.42
C LEU A 240 4.51 -20.79 -15.65
N LEU A 241 4.31 -21.34 -16.86
CA LEU A 241 4.83 -22.66 -17.21
C LEU A 241 6.36 -22.70 -17.20
N ILE A 242 7.00 -21.73 -17.86
CA ILE A 242 8.46 -21.65 -17.94
C ILE A 242 9.04 -21.59 -16.53
N ASN A 243 8.48 -20.74 -15.67
CA ASN A 243 8.88 -20.59 -14.29
C ASN A 243 8.70 -21.89 -13.48
N ARG A 244 7.56 -22.57 -13.60
CA ARG A 244 7.27 -23.84 -12.89
C ARG A 244 8.09 -25.03 -13.40
N ILE A 245 8.72 -24.94 -14.57
CA ILE A 245 9.71 -25.91 -15.06
C ILE A 245 11.13 -25.52 -14.62
N LEU A 246 11.48 -24.25 -14.73
CA LEU A 246 12.81 -23.70 -14.52
C LEU A 246 13.35 -24.02 -13.11
N TRP A 247 12.59 -23.66 -12.07
CA TRP A 247 13.07 -23.76 -10.69
C TRP A 247 13.18 -25.20 -10.17
N PRO A 248 12.20 -26.10 -10.39
CA PRO A 248 12.39 -27.52 -10.08
C PRO A 248 13.51 -28.17 -10.88
N SER A 249 13.70 -27.81 -12.15
CA SER A 249 14.81 -28.32 -12.96
C SER A 249 16.15 -27.87 -12.40
N MET A 250 16.27 -26.61 -11.98
CA MET A 250 17.46 -26.12 -11.29
C MET A 250 17.69 -26.83 -9.95
N GLY A 251 16.63 -27.07 -9.17
CA GLY A 251 16.71 -27.88 -7.95
C GLY A 251 17.19 -29.30 -8.22
N PHE A 252 16.65 -29.95 -9.25
CA PHE A 252 17.06 -31.29 -9.66
C PHE A 252 18.53 -31.35 -10.09
N LEU A 253 18.99 -30.38 -10.89
CA LEU A 253 20.40 -30.25 -11.27
C LEU A 253 21.30 -30.10 -10.03
N LEU A 254 20.93 -29.25 -9.06
CA LEU A 254 21.65 -29.12 -7.79
C LEU A 254 21.69 -30.42 -6.99
N LEU A 255 20.59 -31.18 -6.97
CA LEU A 255 20.52 -32.47 -6.30
C LEU A 255 21.41 -33.52 -6.97
N LEU A 256 21.45 -33.55 -8.30
CA LEU A 256 22.35 -34.42 -9.07
C LEU A 256 23.82 -34.08 -8.83
N LEU A 257 24.18 -32.79 -8.90
CA LEU A 257 25.53 -32.31 -8.58
C LEU A 257 25.92 -32.71 -7.15
N THR A 258 24.98 -32.59 -6.21
CA THR A 258 25.16 -33.05 -4.83
C THR A 258 25.41 -34.55 -4.77
N TYR A 259 24.60 -35.35 -5.45
CA TYR A 259 24.76 -36.80 -5.47
C TYR A 259 26.12 -37.23 -6.01
N PHE A 260 26.60 -36.63 -7.11
CA PHE A 260 27.91 -36.97 -7.68
C PHE A 260 29.05 -36.61 -6.73
N ARG A 261 28.99 -35.44 -6.09
CA ARG A 261 29.99 -35.00 -5.10
C ARG A 261 29.93 -35.76 -3.77
N PHE A 262 28.77 -36.29 -3.40
CA PHE A 262 28.55 -36.94 -2.10
C PHE A 262 29.35 -38.25 -1.98
N SER A 263 30.01 -38.48 -0.85
CA SER A 263 30.55 -39.78 -0.48
C SER A 263 30.32 -40.02 1.01
N ILE A 264 29.91 -41.23 1.40
CA ILE A 264 29.65 -41.56 2.82
C ILE A 264 30.94 -41.40 3.63
N GLN A 265 32.06 -41.89 3.08
CA GLN A 265 33.38 -41.75 3.70
C GLN A 265 33.79 -40.28 3.80
N GLY A 266 33.69 -39.49 2.73
CA GLY A 266 34.02 -38.08 2.76
C GLY A 266 33.16 -37.31 3.77
N PHE A 267 31.84 -37.50 3.74
CA PHE A 267 30.86 -36.84 4.62
C PHE A 267 31.15 -37.08 6.11
N ILE A 268 31.66 -38.26 6.46
CA ILE A 268 31.84 -38.72 7.84
C ILE A 268 33.33 -38.63 8.32
N ALA A 269 34.32 -38.55 7.42
CA ALA A 269 35.74 -38.73 7.76
C ALA A 269 36.50 -37.50 8.33
N ASP A 270 36.09 -36.25 8.07
CA ASP A 270 37.05 -35.13 8.13
C ASP A 270 37.42 -34.53 9.50
N ARG A 271 36.83 -34.94 10.63
CA ARG A 271 37.25 -34.37 11.94
C ARG A 271 38.58 -34.94 12.47
N MET A 272 39.05 -36.07 11.95
CA MET A 272 40.30 -36.70 12.43
C MET A 272 41.57 -36.16 11.76
N ARG A 273 41.52 -35.60 10.55
CA ARG A 273 42.73 -35.06 9.90
C ARG A 273 43.23 -33.77 10.55
N ALA A 274 42.32 -32.96 11.09
CA ALA A 274 42.67 -31.77 11.89
C ALA A 274 43.22 -32.13 13.28
N MET A 275 42.68 -33.18 13.94
CA MET A 275 43.26 -33.68 15.20
C MET A 275 44.59 -34.42 15.00
N ARG A 276 44.78 -35.15 13.89
CA ARG A 276 46.07 -35.80 13.59
C ARG A 276 47.18 -34.81 13.22
N LYS A 277 46.84 -33.62 12.71
CA LYS A 277 47.83 -32.54 12.51
C LYS A 277 48.13 -31.72 13.78
N SER A 278 47.35 -31.90 14.85
CA SER A 278 47.50 -31.18 16.12
C SER A 278 48.07 -32.02 17.27
N LYS A 279 48.28 -33.33 17.09
CA LYS A 279 49.10 -34.13 18.01
C LYS A 279 50.52 -34.23 17.45
N LYS A 280 51.31 -33.19 17.67
CA LYS A 280 52.69 -33.43 18.11
C LYS A 280 52.57 -33.96 19.53
N GLU A 281 53.12 -35.13 19.81
CA GLU A 281 53.43 -35.50 21.18
C GLU A 281 54.45 -34.49 21.70
N GLU A 282 53.96 -33.44 22.36
CA GLU A 282 54.78 -32.71 23.31
C GLU A 282 54.88 -33.58 24.56
N VAL A 283 56.10 -34.05 24.81
CA VAL A 283 56.52 -34.57 26.10
C VAL A 283 56.24 -33.48 27.14
N LEU A 284 55.30 -33.73 28.05
CA LEU A 284 55.02 -32.85 29.18
C LEU A 284 56.33 -32.65 29.98
N PRO A 285 56.85 -31.42 30.12
CA PRO A 285 57.89 -31.14 31.10
C PRO A 285 57.31 -31.34 32.50
N ALA A 286 58.13 -31.81 33.44
CA ALA A 286 57.77 -31.85 34.85
C ALA A 286 57.27 -30.46 35.31
N PRO A 287 56.24 -30.38 36.18
CA PRO A 287 55.64 -29.11 36.58
C PRO A 287 56.68 -28.26 37.32
N GLY A 288 57.19 -27.23 36.64
CA GLY A 288 57.95 -26.17 37.29
C GLY A 288 57.04 -25.45 38.28
N ARG A 289 57.44 -25.40 39.56
CA ARG A 289 56.76 -24.61 40.59
C ARG A 289 56.91 -23.12 40.26
N VAL A 290 56.00 -22.58 39.46
CA VAL A 290 55.86 -21.14 39.30
C VAL A 290 55.22 -20.60 40.59
N LYS A 291 55.90 -19.69 41.28
CA LYS A 291 55.29 -18.90 42.36
C LYS A 291 54.16 -18.07 41.75
N LEU A 292 52.92 -18.49 42.00
CA LEU A 292 51.75 -17.72 41.61
C LEU A 292 51.79 -16.37 42.37
N PRO A 293 51.65 -15.23 41.69
CA PRO A 293 51.55 -13.95 42.37
C PRO A 293 50.35 -13.97 43.31
N GLN A 294 50.58 -13.69 44.60
CA GLN A 294 49.49 -13.46 45.55
C GLN A 294 48.82 -12.14 45.17
N THR A 295 47.71 -12.25 44.45
CA THR A 295 46.86 -11.10 44.14
C THR A 295 45.79 -11.01 45.22
N ASN A 296 45.65 -9.84 45.85
CA ASN A 296 44.51 -9.55 46.71
C ASN A 296 43.35 -9.11 45.82
N PRO A 297 42.29 -9.91 45.66
CA PRO A 297 41.18 -9.53 44.80
C PRO A 297 40.42 -8.36 45.43
N VAL A 298 40.36 -7.22 44.73
CA VAL A 298 39.61 -6.03 45.16
C VAL A 298 38.22 -6.05 44.51
N PHE A 299 37.18 -6.35 45.29
CA PHE A 299 35.80 -6.35 44.81
C PHE A 299 35.11 -5.01 45.13
N ASN A 300 35.30 -4.00 44.28
CA ASN A 300 34.65 -2.69 44.44
C ASN A 300 33.59 -2.42 43.35
N GLN A 301 32.72 -1.42 43.56
CA GLN A 301 31.68 -1.08 42.57
C GLN A 301 32.26 -0.57 41.24
N THR A 302 33.41 0.10 41.27
CA THR A 302 34.11 0.58 40.07
C THR A 302 34.51 -0.58 39.16
N LEU A 303 35.00 -1.67 39.74
CA LEU A 303 35.33 -2.92 39.03
C LEU A 303 34.08 -3.54 38.43
N ASN A 304 32.94 -3.53 39.13
CA ASN A 304 31.69 -4.07 38.57
C ASN A 304 31.23 -3.31 37.33
N TRP A 305 31.26 -1.97 37.33
CA TRP A 305 30.94 -1.17 36.15
C TRP A 305 31.94 -1.37 35.01
N SER A 306 33.23 -1.42 35.32
CA SER A 306 34.28 -1.73 34.35
C SER A 306 34.08 -3.13 33.72
N ASN A 307 33.75 -4.13 34.54
CA ASN A 307 33.46 -5.48 34.09
C ASN A 307 32.19 -5.52 33.23
N THR A 308 31.11 -4.81 33.60
CA THR A 308 29.89 -4.71 32.78
C THR A 308 30.22 -4.14 31.41
N TRP A 309 31.00 -3.04 31.35
CA TRP A 309 31.39 -2.41 30.10
C TRP A 309 32.25 -3.33 29.23
N ASN A 310 33.31 -3.92 29.81
CA ASN A 310 34.25 -4.77 29.08
C ASN A 310 33.60 -6.07 28.60
N LEU A 311 32.78 -6.71 29.44
CA LEU A 311 32.02 -7.90 29.05
C LEU A 311 30.96 -7.55 27.99
N GLY A 312 30.30 -6.40 28.11
CA GLY A 312 29.29 -6.02 27.12
C GLY A 312 29.92 -5.62 25.78
N LYS A 313 31.09 -4.98 25.81
CA LYS A 313 31.92 -4.76 24.61
C LYS A 313 32.34 -6.10 23.98
N LEU A 314 32.79 -7.06 24.79
CA LEU A 314 33.14 -8.40 24.33
C LEU A 314 31.93 -9.09 23.67
N GLU A 315 30.77 -9.11 24.34
CA GLU A 315 29.54 -9.70 23.81
C GLU A 315 29.06 -9.00 22.54
N PHE A 316 29.16 -7.66 22.47
CA PHE A 316 28.83 -6.89 21.28
C PHE A 316 29.71 -7.31 20.09
N PHE A 317 31.04 -7.35 20.27
CA PHE A 317 31.94 -7.81 19.21
C PHE A 317 31.79 -9.30 18.89
N ASN A 318 31.38 -10.14 19.85
CA ASN A 318 31.03 -11.53 19.59
C ASN A 318 29.81 -11.62 18.66
N ILE A 319 28.80 -10.76 18.85
CA ILE A 319 27.65 -10.67 17.93
C ILE A 319 28.11 -10.16 16.57
N LEU A 320 28.86 -9.06 16.50
CA LEU A 320 29.27 -8.47 15.22
C LEU A 320 30.19 -9.36 14.38
N ARG A 321 31.01 -10.19 15.03
CA ARG A 321 31.91 -11.15 14.36
C ARG A 321 31.21 -12.46 14.02
N ASP A 322 29.98 -12.66 14.49
CA ASP A 322 29.24 -13.85 14.19
C ASP A 322 28.83 -13.86 12.69
N PRO A 323 29.15 -14.93 11.94
CA PRO A 323 28.87 -14.97 10.50
C PRO A 323 27.40 -14.82 10.13
N TYR A 324 26.46 -15.20 11.00
CA TYR A 324 25.04 -15.05 10.73
C TYR A 324 24.60 -13.60 10.89
N PHE A 325 25.14 -12.90 11.89
CA PHE A 325 24.84 -11.49 12.10
C PHE A 325 25.28 -10.72 10.86
N LEU A 326 26.52 -10.96 10.43
CA LEU A 326 27.09 -10.38 9.21
C LEU A 326 26.26 -10.71 7.96
N SER A 327 25.74 -11.93 7.84
CA SER A 327 24.91 -12.31 6.69
C SER A 327 23.55 -11.62 6.69
N ILE A 328 22.88 -11.55 7.86
CA ILE A 328 21.54 -10.92 7.97
C ILE A 328 21.64 -9.40 7.82
N ILE A 329 22.63 -8.77 8.47
CA ILE A 329 22.84 -7.32 8.36
C ILE A 329 23.26 -6.93 6.95
N LEU A 330 24.11 -7.73 6.27
CA LEU A 330 24.47 -7.52 4.87
C LEU A 330 23.21 -7.59 4.00
N GLY A 331 22.37 -8.61 4.20
CA GLY A 331 21.08 -8.72 3.52
C GLY A 331 20.22 -7.48 3.72
N GLY A 332 19.99 -7.06 4.96
CA GLY A 332 19.21 -5.86 5.28
C GLY A 332 19.80 -4.57 4.71
N THR A 333 21.13 -4.44 4.70
CA THR A 333 21.85 -3.27 4.18
C THR A 333 21.78 -3.19 2.65
N VAL A 334 21.97 -4.31 1.96
CA VAL A 334 21.81 -4.41 0.50
C VAL A 334 20.37 -4.10 0.12
N PHE A 335 19.39 -4.59 0.89
CA PHE A 335 17.99 -4.26 0.67
C PHE A 335 17.71 -2.78 0.82
N LEU A 336 18.13 -2.21 1.95
CA LEU A 336 17.91 -0.79 2.18
C LEU A 336 18.57 0.06 1.08
N PHE A 337 19.76 -0.34 0.63
CA PHE A 337 20.43 0.30 -0.50
C PHE A 337 19.60 0.19 -1.78
N LEU A 338 19.04 -0.97 -2.08
CA LEU A 338 18.20 -1.17 -3.28
C LEU A 338 16.86 -0.46 -3.18
N ASP A 339 16.24 -0.42 -2.00
CA ASP A 339 15.00 0.31 -1.72
C ASP A 339 15.21 1.81 -1.94
N ASP A 340 16.28 2.36 -1.35
CA ASP A 340 16.70 3.77 -1.53
C ASP A 340 17.12 4.04 -2.99
N TRP A 341 17.81 3.09 -3.64
CA TRP A 341 18.31 3.22 -5.01
C TRP A 341 17.21 3.11 -6.06
N ILE A 342 16.14 2.37 -5.84
CA ILE A 342 15.04 2.27 -6.81
C ILE A 342 14.00 3.34 -6.50
N GLY A 343 13.66 3.53 -5.22
CA GLY A 343 12.66 4.46 -4.76
C GLY A 343 11.21 4.00 -4.99
N PHE A 344 10.25 4.89 -4.72
CA PHE A 344 8.87 4.72 -5.18
C PHE A 344 8.77 5.09 -6.65
N LEU A 345 8.13 4.22 -7.44
CA LEU A 345 7.91 4.43 -8.87
C LEU A 345 6.44 4.78 -9.11
N GLN A 346 6.13 6.07 -9.22
CA GLN A 346 4.79 6.53 -9.60
C GLN A 346 4.71 6.55 -11.13
N TYR A 347 3.89 5.67 -11.71
CA TYR A 347 3.84 5.44 -13.17
C TYR A 347 5.22 5.15 -13.81
N GLY A 348 6.10 4.46 -13.08
CA GLY A 348 7.45 4.14 -13.55
C GLY A 348 8.47 5.29 -13.44
N VAL A 349 8.09 6.43 -12.85
CA VAL A 349 8.98 7.58 -12.57
C VAL A 349 9.46 7.55 -11.12
N PRO A 350 10.78 7.57 -10.87
CA PRO A 350 11.32 7.65 -9.52
C PRO A 350 11.26 9.07 -8.95
N ASP A 351 11.23 9.17 -7.62
CA ASP A 351 11.47 10.42 -6.93
C ASP A 351 12.97 10.73 -6.79
N ARG A 352 13.28 12.02 -6.65
CA ARG A 352 14.60 12.44 -6.18
C ARG A 352 14.87 11.86 -4.78
N PRO A 353 16.13 11.54 -4.43
CA PRO A 353 16.48 10.90 -3.18
C PRO A 353 16.47 11.92 -2.02
N LEU A 354 15.32 12.53 -1.72
CA LEU A 354 15.14 13.43 -0.59
C LEU A 354 15.34 12.67 0.72
N THR A 355 15.92 13.31 1.74
CA THR A 355 16.20 12.67 3.03
C THR A 355 14.94 12.08 3.68
N MET A 356 13.78 12.73 3.54
CA MET A 356 12.51 12.18 4.03
C MET A 356 12.14 10.87 3.34
N ASN A 357 12.41 10.73 2.03
CA ASN A 357 12.11 9.51 1.28
C ASN A 357 13.06 8.38 1.69
N MET A 358 14.36 8.66 1.86
CA MET A 358 15.33 7.66 2.36
C MET A 358 14.94 7.11 3.75
N LEU A 359 14.36 7.95 4.61
CA LEU A 359 13.88 7.53 5.93
C LEU A 359 12.60 6.69 5.87
N LEU A 360 11.81 6.74 4.80
CA LEU A 360 10.61 5.90 4.66
C LEU A 360 10.98 4.44 4.43
N PHE A 361 12.01 4.16 3.63
CA PHE A 361 12.37 2.81 3.19
C PHE A 361 12.77 1.87 4.32
N LYS A 362 13.37 2.39 5.41
CA LYS A 362 13.68 1.56 6.60
C LYS A 362 12.46 0.89 7.23
N SER A 363 11.27 1.48 7.04
CA SER A 363 10.01 1.00 7.62
C SER A 363 9.38 -0.15 6.82
N TYR A 364 9.95 -0.50 5.66
CA TYR A 364 9.53 -1.61 4.81
C TYR A 364 10.33 -2.88 5.14
N ASN A 365 11.14 -3.37 4.20
CA ASN A 365 11.80 -4.68 4.33
C ASN A 365 12.92 -4.68 5.36
N TYR A 366 13.64 -3.56 5.52
CA TYR A 366 14.71 -3.42 6.52
C TYR A 366 14.23 -3.76 7.95
N ASN A 367 13.04 -3.32 8.33
CA ASN A 367 12.47 -3.58 9.65
C ASN A 367 12.29 -5.08 9.94
N THR A 368 11.98 -5.89 8.92
CA THR A 368 11.90 -7.36 9.04
C THR A 368 13.25 -7.98 9.39
N PHE A 369 14.35 -7.49 8.79
CA PHE A 369 15.70 -7.96 9.15
C PHE A 369 16.07 -7.56 10.57
N VAL A 370 15.76 -6.34 10.98
CA VAL A 370 15.98 -5.88 12.36
C VAL A 370 15.20 -6.73 13.36
N PHE A 371 13.93 -7.03 13.06
CA PHE A 371 13.11 -7.94 13.85
C PHE A 371 13.75 -9.32 14.03
N ILE A 372 14.20 -9.94 12.93
CA ILE A 372 14.88 -11.25 12.97
C ILE A 372 16.16 -11.17 13.80
N ILE A 373 17.01 -10.15 13.58
CA ILE A 373 18.26 -9.96 14.32
C ILE A 373 17.99 -9.85 15.82
N LEU A 374 17.06 -8.98 16.22
CA LEU A 374 16.85 -8.68 17.63
C LEU A 374 16.19 -9.85 18.38
N ILE A 375 15.22 -10.54 17.78
CA ILE A 375 14.64 -11.76 18.40
C ILE A 375 15.67 -12.88 18.51
N PHE A 376 16.47 -13.09 17.46
CA PHE A 376 17.45 -14.17 17.43
C PHE A 376 18.63 -13.89 18.37
N TYR A 377 19.28 -12.72 18.25
CA TYR A 377 20.47 -12.42 19.04
C TYR A 377 20.19 -12.06 20.50
N ALA A 378 18.98 -11.62 20.84
CA ALA A 378 18.60 -11.51 22.25
C ALA A 378 18.66 -12.89 22.93
N GLY A 379 18.12 -13.93 22.29
CA GLY A 379 18.16 -15.29 22.80
C GLY A 379 19.54 -15.95 22.75
N GLU A 380 20.27 -15.79 21.65
CA GLU A 380 21.64 -16.33 21.53
C GLU A 380 22.58 -15.76 22.59
N THR A 381 22.48 -14.45 22.85
CA THR A 381 23.31 -13.78 23.84
C THR A 381 22.88 -14.16 25.26
N ALA A 382 21.58 -14.28 25.52
CA ALA A 382 21.06 -14.72 26.82
C ALA A 382 21.58 -16.13 27.19
N HIS A 383 21.50 -17.10 26.26
CA HIS A 383 21.86 -18.50 26.51
C HIS A 383 23.31 -18.87 26.14
N ARG A 384 24.15 -17.90 25.76
CA ARG A 384 25.52 -18.16 25.26
C ARG A 384 26.33 -19.04 26.21
N ASP A 385 26.35 -18.69 27.50
CA ASP A 385 27.13 -19.39 28.52
C ASP A 385 26.69 -20.86 28.72
N GLN A 386 25.39 -21.14 28.55
CA GLN A 386 24.86 -22.50 28.62
C GLN A 386 25.28 -23.30 27.38
N SER A 387 25.22 -22.68 26.20
CA SER A 387 25.59 -23.32 24.95
C SER A 387 27.08 -23.64 24.83
N THR A 388 27.95 -22.81 25.45
CA THR A 388 29.40 -22.99 25.49
C THR A 388 29.88 -23.81 26.68
N LYS A 389 28.96 -24.29 27.54
CA LYS A 389 29.24 -24.98 28.82
C LYS A 389 30.07 -24.14 29.81
N PHE A 390 30.12 -22.82 29.62
CA PHE A 390 30.82 -21.89 30.50
C PHE A 390 29.97 -21.45 31.71
N ALA A 391 28.67 -21.71 31.69
CA ALA A 391 27.73 -21.33 32.75
C ALA A 391 28.19 -21.74 34.16
N SER A 392 28.68 -22.97 34.36
CA SER A 392 29.17 -23.43 35.67
C SER A 392 30.40 -22.67 36.18
N ILE A 393 31.26 -22.20 35.26
CA ILE A 393 32.44 -21.39 35.60
C ILE A 393 31.99 -19.97 35.94
N GLY A 394 31.11 -19.39 35.11
CA GLY A 394 30.55 -18.06 35.32
C GLY A 394 29.76 -17.91 36.62
N ASP A 395 29.00 -18.94 37.00
CA ASP A 395 28.19 -18.96 38.23
C ASP A 395 29.06 -19.00 39.50
N ALA A 396 30.23 -19.64 39.44
CA ALA A 396 31.18 -19.76 40.54
C ALA A 396 31.99 -18.48 40.80
N LEU A 397 32.00 -17.52 39.87
CA LEU A 397 32.68 -16.24 40.05
C LEU A 397 31.91 -15.33 41.02
N PRO A 398 32.60 -14.54 41.88
CA PRO A 398 31.97 -13.58 42.80
C PRO A 398 31.47 -12.31 42.08
N VAL A 399 30.86 -12.48 40.90
CA VAL A 399 30.31 -11.39 40.07
C VAL A 399 28.79 -11.29 40.33
N PRO A 400 28.25 -10.09 40.60
CA PRO A 400 26.81 -9.89 40.75
C PRO A 400 26.02 -10.17 39.47
N ASN A 401 24.77 -10.63 39.58
CA ASN A 401 23.93 -10.95 38.41
C ASN A 401 23.72 -9.74 37.48
N TRP A 402 23.58 -8.54 38.05
CA TRP A 402 23.38 -7.33 37.25
C TRP A 402 24.58 -7.02 36.34
N VAL A 403 25.79 -7.47 36.68
CA VAL A 403 26.99 -7.28 35.85
C VAL A 403 26.92 -8.18 34.61
N GLN A 404 26.57 -9.45 34.78
CA GLN A 404 26.46 -10.43 33.68
C GLN A 404 25.23 -10.17 32.79
N LEU A 405 24.12 -9.74 33.38
CA LEU A 405 22.91 -9.41 32.62
C LEU A 405 23.01 -8.06 31.96
N GLY A 406 23.50 -7.07 32.71
CA GLY A 406 23.74 -5.72 32.21
C GLY A 406 24.72 -5.71 31.04
N SER A 407 25.77 -6.53 31.07
CA SER A 407 26.73 -6.61 29.96
C SER A 407 26.10 -7.16 28.69
N LYS A 408 25.34 -8.27 28.78
CA LYS A 408 24.61 -8.87 27.66
C LYS A 408 23.53 -7.94 27.10
N PHE A 409 22.78 -7.28 27.97
CA PHE A 409 21.75 -6.32 27.57
C PHE A 409 22.36 -5.06 26.94
N MET A 410 23.48 -4.57 27.48
CA MET A 410 24.24 -3.45 26.89
C MET A 410 24.76 -3.82 25.49
N ALA A 411 25.20 -5.06 25.28
CA ALA A 411 25.59 -5.54 23.95
C ALA A 411 24.42 -5.48 22.96
N ILE A 412 23.23 -5.98 23.34
CA ILE A 412 22.03 -5.92 22.49
C ILE A 412 21.58 -4.46 22.26
N THR A 413 21.69 -3.59 23.26
CA THR A 413 21.41 -2.15 23.11
C THR A 413 22.37 -1.49 22.11
N GLY A 414 23.66 -1.85 22.15
CA GLY A 414 24.64 -1.45 21.15
C GLY A 414 24.29 -1.95 19.75
N VAL A 415 23.75 -3.17 19.63
CA VAL A 415 23.20 -3.67 18.36
C VAL A 415 22.02 -2.82 17.89
N CYS A 416 21.07 -2.49 18.77
CA CYS A 416 19.93 -1.61 18.42
C CYS A 416 20.41 -0.25 17.88
N PHE A 417 21.44 0.34 18.51
CA PHE A 417 22.04 1.60 18.06
C PHE A 417 22.73 1.46 16.69
N LEU A 418 23.46 0.36 16.47
CA LEU A 418 24.07 0.07 15.17
C LEU A 418 22.99 -0.06 14.07
N LEU A 419 21.94 -0.84 14.34
CA LEU A 419 20.83 -1.03 13.39
C LEU A 419 20.11 0.30 13.10
N ALA A 420 19.87 1.14 14.10
CA ALA A 420 19.31 2.47 13.88
C ALA A 420 20.22 3.38 13.04
N THR A 421 21.53 3.17 13.06
CA THR A 421 22.51 4.01 12.33
C THR A 421 22.66 3.62 10.86
N VAL A 422 22.48 2.34 10.51
CA VAL A 422 22.66 1.83 9.14
C VAL A 422 21.83 2.62 8.09
N PRO A 423 20.53 2.94 8.33
CA PRO A 423 19.76 3.73 7.37
C PRO A 423 20.31 5.10 7.04
N MET A 424 20.96 5.79 7.99
CA MET A 424 21.62 7.06 7.71
C MET A 424 22.81 6.87 6.77
N LEU A 425 23.64 5.87 7.04
CA LEU A 425 24.84 5.62 6.24
C LEU A 425 24.47 5.24 4.79
N ILE A 426 23.47 4.39 4.63
CA ILE A 426 23.00 3.95 3.32
C ILE A 426 22.25 5.05 2.57
N GLY A 427 21.34 5.76 3.24
CA GLY A 427 20.61 6.86 2.62
C GLY A 427 21.56 7.98 2.15
N VAL A 428 22.53 8.38 2.98
CA VAL A 428 23.56 9.37 2.59
C VAL A 428 24.43 8.84 1.44
N LEU A 429 24.82 7.56 1.47
CA LEU A 429 25.58 6.93 0.38
C LEU A 429 24.80 6.98 -0.94
N VAL A 430 23.53 6.57 -0.93
CA VAL A 430 22.67 6.57 -2.13
C VAL A 430 22.47 8.00 -2.65
N GLN A 431 22.22 8.96 -1.75
CA GLN A 431 22.13 10.38 -2.10
C GLN A 431 23.40 10.87 -2.80
N VAL A 432 24.59 10.59 -2.25
CA VAL A 432 25.88 10.94 -2.86
C VAL A 432 26.07 10.26 -4.23
N LEU A 433 25.79 8.96 -4.33
CA LEU A 433 25.95 8.20 -5.57
C LEU A 433 24.98 8.65 -6.69
N ARG A 434 23.80 9.16 -6.31
CA ARG A 434 22.82 9.77 -7.23
C ARG A 434 23.07 11.27 -7.48
N GLY A 435 24.16 11.84 -6.95
CA GLY A 435 24.52 13.26 -7.15
C GLY A 435 23.64 14.25 -6.39
N PHE A 436 22.95 13.81 -5.33
CA PHE A 436 22.10 14.65 -4.49
C PHE A 436 22.80 14.98 -3.16
N TYR A 437 23.10 16.27 -2.93
CA TYR A 437 23.92 16.71 -1.78
C TYR A 437 23.18 17.56 -0.73
N GLN A 438 21.85 17.71 -0.85
CA GLN A 438 21.05 18.49 0.10
C GLN A 438 20.63 17.62 1.29
N PHE A 439 21.59 17.28 2.15
CA PHE A 439 21.36 16.41 3.30
C PHE A 439 20.62 17.13 4.43
N LYS A 440 19.43 16.66 4.81
CA LYS A 440 18.76 17.10 6.04
C LYS A 440 19.18 16.21 7.21
N LEU A 441 20.43 16.33 7.66
CA LEU A 441 20.99 15.46 8.73
C LEU A 441 20.14 15.45 10.01
N HIS A 442 19.51 16.57 10.35
CA HIS A 442 18.62 16.64 11.51
C HIS A 442 17.39 15.71 11.39
N PHE A 443 16.89 15.44 10.17
CA PHE A 443 15.83 14.43 9.98
C PHE A 443 16.33 13.03 10.30
N TYR A 444 17.53 12.66 9.85
CA TYR A 444 18.15 11.38 10.21
C TYR A 444 18.32 11.25 11.73
N LEU A 445 18.87 12.28 12.39
CA LEU A 445 19.14 12.23 13.83
C LEU A 445 17.86 12.08 14.65
N VAL A 446 16.83 12.87 14.34
CA VAL A 446 15.55 12.82 15.07
C VAL A 446 14.85 11.49 14.81
N ASP A 447 14.70 11.08 13.56
CA ASP A 447 13.96 9.86 13.24
C ASP A 447 14.65 8.61 13.78
N LEU A 448 15.95 8.47 13.54
CA LEU A 448 16.65 7.23 13.85
C LEU A 448 16.91 7.08 15.35
N TYR A 449 17.29 8.15 16.05
CA TYR A 449 17.67 8.06 17.46
C TYR A 449 16.54 8.41 18.44
N LEU A 450 15.56 9.23 18.06
CA LEU A 450 14.43 9.57 18.94
C LEU A 450 13.16 8.78 18.65
N ILE A 451 13.05 8.12 17.49
CA ILE A 451 11.88 7.30 17.13
C ILE A 451 12.28 5.84 16.95
N THR A 452 13.12 5.54 15.96
CA THR A 452 13.43 4.17 15.51
C THR A 452 14.22 3.36 16.55
N PHE A 453 15.24 3.96 17.17
CA PHE A 453 16.05 3.32 18.21
C PHE A 453 15.18 2.77 19.35
N TRP A 454 14.15 3.52 19.76
CA TRP A 454 13.26 3.11 20.85
C TRP A 454 12.36 1.93 20.47
N ASP A 455 11.96 1.81 19.20
CA ASP A 455 11.23 0.64 18.71
C ASP A 455 12.09 -0.61 18.80
N TYR A 456 13.35 -0.50 18.37
CA TYR A 456 14.33 -1.59 18.44
C TYR A 456 14.65 -1.95 19.88
N PHE A 457 14.81 -0.95 20.74
CA PHE A 457 15.07 -1.13 22.16
C PHE A 457 13.90 -1.82 22.89
N GLN A 458 12.66 -1.41 22.62
CA GLN A 458 11.47 -2.05 23.19
C GLN A 458 11.36 -3.52 22.75
N MET A 459 11.59 -3.80 21.47
CA MET A 459 11.61 -5.19 21.00
C MET A 459 12.69 -6.03 21.69
N ALA A 460 13.89 -5.48 21.89
CA ALA A 460 14.95 -6.14 22.62
C ALA A 460 14.59 -6.41 24.09
N LEU A 461 13.91 -5.47 24.77
CA LEU A 461 13.43 -5.64 26.15
C LEU A 461 12.47 -6.83 26.27
N LEU A 462 11.48 -6.92 25.38
CA LEU A 462 10.53 -8.02 25.37
C LEU A 462 11.22 -9.36 25.08
N ALA A 463 12.08 -9.41 24.07
CA ALA A 463 12.80 -10.63 23.71
C ALA A 463 13.69 -11.11 24.87
N TYR A 464 14.41 -10.20 25.51
CA TYR A 464 15.27 -10.52 26.65
C TYR A 464 14.47 -11.05 27.85
N PHE A 465 13.30 -10.45 28.16
CA PHE A 465 12.40 -10.93 29.21
C PHE A 465 11.89 -12.35 28.95
N VAL A 466 11.45 -12.64 27.72
CA VAL A 466 10.99 -13.99 27.35
C VAL A 466 12.08 -15.03 27.57
N HIS A 467 13.32 -14.72 27.17
CA HIS A 467 14.46 -15.62 27.36
C HIS A 467 14.89 -15.78 28.83
N ALA A 468 14.67 -14.76 29.68
CA ALA A 468 14.87 -14.90 31.11
C ALA A 468 13.83 -15.85 31.75
N LEU A 469 12.57 -15.78 31.31
CA LEU A 469 11.49 -16.63 31.81
C LEU A 469 11.64 -18.09 31.36
N VAL A 470 12.01 -18.31 30.09
CA VAL A 470 12.07 -19.65 29.49
C VAL A 470 13.49 -20.20 29.49
N ASN A 471 13.76 -21.19 30.35
CA ASN A 471 15.07 -21.84 30.44
C ASN A 471 15.38 -22.85 29.33
N ASN A 472 14.89 -22.59 28.12
CA ASN A 472 15.22 -23.38 26.96
C ASN A 472 15.28 -22.43 25.77
N LYS A 473 16.46 -22.35 25.14
CA LYS A 473 16.73 -21.46 24.02
C LYS A 473 15.67 -21.57 22.91
N PHE A 474 15.33 -22.80 22.49
CA PHE A 474 14.39 -23.02 21.38
C PHE A 474 12.96 -22.65 21.78
N VAL A 475 12.56 -22.98 23.01
CA VAL A 475 11.23 -22.60 23.52
C VAL A 475 11.14 -21.08 23.71
N GLY A 476 12.20 -20.43 24.15
CA GLY A 476 12.26 -18.96 24.29
C GLY A 476 12.05 -18.26 22.96
N HIS A 477 12.74 -18.70 21.90
CA HIS A 477 12.51 -18.18 20.54
C HIS A 477 11.08 -18.43 20.06
N PHE A 478 10.53 -19.63 20.28
CA PHE A 478 9.16 -19.97 19.90
C PHE A 478 8.14 -19.08 20.60
N VAL A 479 8.25 -18.90 21.92
CA VAL A 479 7.34 -18.06 22.71
C VAL A 479 7.47 -16.59 22.30
N GLY A 480 8.70 -16.09 22.11
CA GLY A 480 8.94 -14.72 21.67
C GLY A 480 8.29 -14.44 20.32
N MET A 481 8.47 -15.35 19.36
CA MET A 481 7.84 -15.26 18.04
C MET A 481 6.31 -15.36 18.12
N ALA A 482 5.78 -16.27 18.95
CA ALA A 482 4.35 -16.48 19.11
C ALA A 482 3.63 -15.22 19.62
N ILE A 483 4.24 -14.47 20.57
CA ILE A 483 3.67 -13.21 21.06
C ILE A 483 3.44 -12.22 19.92
N TRP A 484 4.45 -12.02 19.06
CA TRP A 484 4.34 -11.12 17.91
C TRP A 484 3.34 -11.60 16.87
N ILE A 485 3.29 -12.91 16.58
CA ILE A 485 2.30 -13.50 15.66
C ILE A 485 0.88 -13.31 16.20
N ILE A 486 0.65 -13.55 17.50
CA ILE A 486 -0.67 -13.36 18.11
C ILE A 486 -1.08 -11.89 18.04
N MET A 487 -0.18 -10.96 18.37
CA MET A 487 -0.45 -9.51 18.26
C MET A 487 -0.78 -9.11 16.82
N PHE A 488 -0.03 -9.62 15.84
CA PHE A 488 -0.29 -9.41 14.42
C PHE A 488 -1.68 -9.93 14.02
N ILE A 489 -2.04 -11.14 14.45
CA ILE A 489 -3.34 -11.73 14.14
C ILE A 489 -4.49 -10.94 14.77
N MET A 490 -4.38 -10.59 16.06
CA MET A 490 -5.39 -9.82 16.76
C MET A 490 -5.61 -8.45 16.13
N ARG A 491 -4.54 -7.79 15.69
CA ARG A 491 -4.63 -6.45 15.11
C ARG A 491 -5.18 -6.45 13.69
N ASN A 492 -4.65 -7.32 12.83
CA ASN A 492 -4.92 -7.29 11.40
C ASN A 492 -6.11 -8.15 10.97
N PHE A 493 -6.44 -9.22 11.71
CA PHE A 493 -7.56 -10.11 11.37
C PHE A 493 -8.76 -9.93 12.31
N LEU A 494 -8.57 -9.64 13.61
CA LEU A 494 -9.68 -9.43 14.56
C LEU A 494 -10.17 -7.96 14.65
N ASN A 495 -9.72 -7.07 13.76
CA ASN A 495 -10.13 -5.66 13.67
C ASN A 495 -10.03 -4.88 15.00
N PHE A 496 -9.01 -5.20 15.80
CA PHE A 496 -8.75 -4.54 17.08
C PHE A 496 -7.47 -3.71 16.99
N ASP A 497 -7.58 -2.38 16.89
CA ASP A 497 -6.46 -1.50 16.53
C ASP A 497 -6.07 -0.49 17.62
N TYR A 498 -6.37 -0.76 18.90
CA TYR A 498 -6.08 0.14 20.01
C TYR A 498 -4.60 0.05 20.46
N ASN A 499 -3.79 1.06 20.13
CA ASN A 499 -2.32 0.95 20.22
C ASN A 499 -1.80 0.79 21.66
N LEU A 500 -2.52 1.28 22.68
CA LEU A 500 -2.17 1.08 24.09
C LEU A 500 -2.18 -0.39 24.55
N PHE A 501 -2.84 -1.28 23.79
CA PHE A 501 -2.93 -2.70 24.10
C PHE A 501 -1.79 -3.53 23.47
N PHE A 502 -1.19 -3.04 22.39
CA PHE A 502 -0.20 -3.78 21.61
C PHE A 502 1.22 -3.29 21.89
N TYR A 503 2.04 -4.12 22.54
CA TYR A 503 3.41 -3.77 22.93
C TYR A 503 4.22 -3.16 21.76
N SER A 504 4.88 -2.03 22.01
CA SER A 504 5.67 -1.29 21.02
C SER A 504 4.89 -0.67 19.84
N TYR A 505 3.55 -0.79 19.80
CA TYR A 505 2.74 -0.08 18.79
C TYR A 505 2.46 1.36 19.21
N LYS A 506 2.44 2.24 18.21
CA LYS A 506 2.21 3.69 18.35
C LYS A 506 1.51 4.25 17.10
N PRO A 507 0.97 5.48 17.15
CA PRO A 507 0.39 6.14 15.99
C PRO A 507 1.40 6.27 14.85
N GLY A 508 0.93 6.11 13.60
CA GLY A 508 1.76 6.33 12.42
C GLY A 508 2.15 7.80 12.23
N TYR A 509 3.28 8.05 11.57
CA TYR A 509 3.79 9.38 11.27
C TYR A 509 4.34 9.45 9.84
N LEU A 510 4.40 10.65 9.28
CA LEU A 510 5.06 10.98 8.02
C LEU A 510 5.84 12.28 8.17
N ILE A 511 7.03 12.35 7.59
CA ILE A 511 7.85 13.57 7.55
C ILE A 511 7.46 14.34 6.28
N SER A 512 7.27 15.65 6.38
CA SER A 512 7.03 16.55 5.25
C SER A 512 8.11 17.62 5.22
N ASP A 513 8.61 18.00 4.05
CA ASP A 513 9.55 19.13 3.93
C ASP A 513 8.87 20.46 4.27
N MET A 514 7.55 20.56 4.04
CA MET A 514 6.76 21.72 4.44
C MET A 514 6.55 21.83 5.96
N ASN A 515 6.22 20.72 6.64
CA ASN A 515 5.76 20.70 8.03
C ASN A 515 6.73 20.01 9.02
N ASN A 516 7.88 19.53 8.54
CA ASN A 516 8.86 18.72 9.28
C ASN A 516 8.19 17.49 9.95
N PHE A 517 8.60 17.14 11.18
CA PHE A 517 7.92 16.14 12.01
C PHE A 517 6.57 16.62 12.56
N GLY A 518 6.31 17.94 12.49
CA GLY A 518 5.05 18.56 12.85
C GLY A 518 4.47 18.11 14.18
N HIS A 519 3.17 17.79 14.16
CA HIS A 519 2.41 17.36 15.32
C HIS A 519 2.59 15.89 15.71
N PHE A 520 3.44 15.13 15.01
CA PHE A 520 3.67 13.71 15.34
C PHE A 520 4.63 13.51 16.52
N ALA A 521 5.49 14.48 16.82
CA ALA A 521 6.50 14.33 17.87
C ALA A 521 5.90 14.02 19.25
N GLN A 522 4.81 14.71 19.61
CA GLN A 522 4.14 14.54 20.90
C GLN A 522 3.56 13.12 21.10
N PRO A 523 2.68 12.58 20.23
CA PRO A 523 2.19 11.22 20.39
C PRO A 523 3.32 10.19 20.44
N LEU A 524 4.30 10.30 19.54
CA LEU A 524 5.41 9.34 19.48
C LEU A 524 6.21 9.30 20.79
N PHE A 525 6.50 10.46 21.38
CA PHE A 525 7.19 10.54 22.67
C PHE A 525 6.41 9.83 23.78
N TRP A 526 5.11 10.10 23.91
CA TRP A 526 4.31 9.54 25.01
C TRP A 526 4.06 8.05 24.88
N PHE A 527 3.81 7.55 23.66
CA PHE A 527 3.71 6.10 23.41
C PHE A 527 5.06 5.40 23.63
N ASN A 528 6.17 6.01 23.22
CA ASN A 528 7.50 5.46 23.49
C ASN A 528 7.81 5.45 25.00
N LEU A 529 7.49 6.52 25.73
CA LEU A 529 7.67 6.58 27.18
C LEU A 529 6.86 5.48 27.89
N TYR A 530 5.61 5.29 27.47
CA TYR A 530 4.73 4.24 28.00
C TYR A 530 5.34 2.84 27.77
N TRP A 531 5.65 2.46 26.53
CA TRP A 531 6.16 1.12 26.24
C TRP A 531 7.57 0.87 26.74
N THR A 532 8.44 1.88 26.72
CA THR A 532 9.78 1.78 27.31
C THR A 532 9.70 1.60 28.82
N SER A 533 8.85 2.35 29.53
CA SER A 533 8.65 2.17 30.98
C SER A 533 8.16 0.75 31.30
N PHE A 534 7.21 0.22 30.52
CA PHE A 534 6.75 -1.16 30.67
C PHE A 534 7.86 -2.18 30.37
N GLY A 535 8.63 -1.98 29.30
CA GLY A 535 9.76 -2.84 28.96
C GLY A 535 10.85 -2.84 30.04
N LEU A 536 11.13 -1.69 30.68
CA LEU A 536 12.07 -1.62 31.81
C LEU A 536 11.55 -2.35 33.06
N ILE A 537 10.23 -2.36 33.28
CA ILE A 537 9.60 -3.20 34.31
C ILE A 537 9.83 -4.69 33.98
N LEU A 538 9.62 -5.10 32.72
CA LEU A 538 9.91 -6.47 32.27
C LEU A 538 11.40 -6.82 32.47
N LEU A 539 12.32 -5.90 32.19
CA LEU A 539 13.75 -6.10 32.42
C LEU A 539 14.09 -6.27 33.91
N LEU A 540 13.44 -5.49 34.80
CA LEU A 540 13.60 -5.66 36.25
C LEU A 540 13.12 -7.04 36.70
N PHE A 541 11.99 -7.52 36.19
CA PHE A 541 11.53 -8.89 36.45
C PHE A 541 12.48 -9.95 35.86
N ALA A 542 12.99 -9.73 34.65
CA ALA A 542 13.97 -10.62 34.02
C ALA A 542 15.23 -10.77 34.88
N ALA A 543 15.72 -9.67 35.46
CA ALA A 543 16.89 -9.66 36.32
C ALA A 543 16.69 -10.42 37.64
N LEU A 544 15.49 -10.34 38.22
CA LEU A 544 15.15 -11.01 39.48
C LEU A 544 14.82 -12.50 39.31
N LEU A 545 14.35 -12.92 38.13
CA LEU A 545 14.00 -14.32 37.81
C LEU A 545 15.13 -15.09 37.12
N TRP A 546 16.30 -14.46 36.95
CA TRP A 546 17.40 -15.06 36.23
C TRP A 546 17.96 -16.30 36.95
N PRO A 547 18.11 -17.44 36.26
CA PRO A 547 18.67 -18.64 36.86
C PRO A 547 20.15 -18.48 37.16
N ARG A 548 20.57 -18.73 38.40
CA ARG A 548 21.97 -18.88 38.80
C ARG A 548 22.15 -20.21 39.53
N GLY A 549 23.12 -21.03 39.11
CA GLY A 549 23.41 -22.33 39.70
C GLY A 549 22.70 -23.51 39.00
N SER A 550 23.02 -24.73 39.46
CA SER A 550 22.58 -25.98 38.85
C SER A 550 21.14 -26.39 39.20
N GLU A 551 20.61 -25.91 40.34
CA GLU A 551 19.22 -26.15 40.75
C GLU A 551 18.28 -25.15 40.08
N ASN A 552 17.53 -25.61 39.09
CA ASN A 552 16.74 -24.73 38.23
C ASN A 552 15.25 -25.05 38.23
N THR A 553 14.62 -24.98 39.40
CA THR A 553 13.18 -25.17 39.57
C THR A 553 12.46 -23.82 39.69
N LEU A 554 11.23 -23.72 39.17
CA LEU A 554 10.41 -22.51 39.27
C LEU A 554 10.19 -22.06 40.73
N ARG A 555 10.04 -23.03 41.65
CA ARG A 555 9.88 -22.78 43.09
C ARG A 555 11.09 -22.08 43.69
N ARG A 556 12.31 -22.50 43.32
CA ARG A 556 13.55 -21.88 43.79
C ARG A 556 13.71 -20.46 43.24
N ARG A 557 13.45 -20.25 41.95
CA ARG A 557 13.46 -18.90 41.34
C ARG A 557 12.51 -17.93 42.02
N LEU A 558 11.31 -18.37 42.40
CA LEU A 558 10.35 -17.55 43.15
C LEU A 558 10.82 -17.26 44.59
N ALA A 559 11.55 -18.19 45.21
CA ALA A 559 12.16 -17.96 46.53
C ALA A 559 13.30 -16.94 46.44
N ASP A 560 14.18 -17.07 45.45
CA ASP A 560 15.29 -16.14 45.21
C ASP A 560 14.76 -14.75 44.82
N PHE A 561 13.68 -14.68 44.03
CA PHE A 561 12.96 -13.43 43.75
C PHE A 561 12.51 -12.71 45.03
N ARG A 562 11.88 -13.43 45.97
CA ARG A 562 11.44 -12.86 47.26
C ARG A 562 12.60 -12.38 48.11
N GLN A 563 13.74 -13.06 48.08
CA GLN A 563 14.94 -12.67 48.81
C GLN A 563 15.65 -11.47 48.16
N ALA A 564 15.63 -11.37 46.83
CA ALA A 564 16.23 -10.27 46.07
C ALA A 564 15.37 -9.00 46.06
N TRP A 565 14.08 -9.11 46.39
CA TRP A 565 13.16 -7.98 46.49
C TRP A 565 13.44 -7.14 47.74
N ASN A 566 14.13 -6.02 47.57
CA ASN A 566 14.53 -5.10 48.65
C ASN A 566 13.99 -3.69 48.41
N TRP A 567 14.29 -2.75 49.30
CA TRP A 567 13.79 -1.37 49.19
C TRP A 567 14.26 -0.66 47.91
N ARG A 568 15.45 -0.98 47.38
CA ARG A 568 16.00 -0.38 46.16
C ARG A 568 15.26 -0.87 44.92
N THR A 569 15.05 -2.18 44.80
CA THR A 569 14.26 -2.76 43.70
C THR A 569 12.81 -2.32 43.77
N SER A 570 12.25 -2.23 44.98
CA SER A 570 10.89 -1.71 45.21
C SER A 570 10.78 -0.26 44.76
N SER A 571 11.72 0.61 45.15
CA SER A 571 11.70 2.04 44.77
C SER A 571 11.82 2.22 43.26
N GLY A 572 12.73 1.47 42.60
CA GLY A 572 12.85 1.50 41.14
C GLY A 572 11.59 1.02 40.44
N PHE A 573 10.97 -0.06 40.93
CA PHE A 573 9.69 -0.54 40.42
C PHE A 573 8.56 0.48 40.59
N VAL A 574 8.45 1.13 41.76
CA VAL A 574 7.44 2.17 42.02
C VAL A 574 7.62 3.35 41.06
N VAL A 575 8.86 3.85 40.87
CA VAL A 575 9.12 4.95 39.92
C VAL A 575 8.73 4.56 38.49
N LEU A 576 9.15 3.38 38.02
CA LEU A 576 8.79 2.90 36.67
C LEU A 576 7.28 2.69 36.51
N MET A 577 6.60 2.18 37.54
CA MET A 577 5.15 2.02 37.55
C MET A 577 4.43 3.37 37.52
N LEU A 578 4.90 4.38 38.25
CA LEU A 578 4.35 5.74 38.20
C LEU A 578 4.55 6.37 36.82
N CYS A 579 5.72 6.21 36.20
CA CYS A 579 5.97 6.66 34.83
C CYS A 579 5.06 5.93 33.83
N TRP A 580 4.92 4.61 33.96
CA TRP A 580 4.07 3.79 33.09
C TRP A 580 2.59 4.16 33.22
N LEU A 581 2.05 4.23 34.44
CA LEU A 581 0.66 4.59 34.68
C LEU A 581 0.36 6.06 34.35
N GLY A 582 1.29 6.98 34.65
CA GLY A 582 1.14 8.40 34.33
C GLY A 582 1.12 8.64 32.82
N SER A 583 2.03 8.02 32.07
CA SER A 583 2.02 8.08 30.60
C SER A 583 0.80 7.35 30.01
N ALA A 584 0.40 6.20 30.57
CA ALA A 584 -0.83 5.50 30.16
C ALA A 584 -2.08 6.37 30.35
N ALA A 585 -2.22 7.03 31.49
CA ALA A 585 -3.33 7.93 31.78
C ALA A 585 -3.37 9.11 30.80
N PHE A 586 -2.21 9.71 30.50
CA PHE A 586 -2.12 10.81 29.54
C PHE A 586 -2.45 10.39 28.11
N VAL A 587 -1.93 9.24 27.65
CA VAL A 587 -2.24 8.69 26.32
C VAL A 587 -3.73 8.32 26.24
N HIS A 588 -4.27 7.63 27.26
CA HIS A 588 -5.69 7.30 27.33
C HIS A 588 -6.57 8.56 27.31
N HIS A 589 -6.21 9.61 28.06
CA HIS A 589 -6.94 10.87 28.05
C HIS A 589 -6.96 11.50 26.64
N ASN A 590 -5.81 11.58 25.96
CA ASN A 590 -5.76 12.15 24.61
C ASN A 590 -6.53 11.31 23.57
N VAL A 591 -6.34 9.99 23.60
CA VAL A 591 -6.87 9.07 22.60
C VAL A 591 -8.35 8.77 22.83
N SER A 592 -8.71 8.38 24.06
CA SER A 592 -10.04 7.87 24.39
C SER A 592 -11.00 8.93 24.91
N GLU A 593 -10.51 10.00 25.56
CA GLU A 593 -11.38 11.04 26.14
C GLU A 593 -11.45 12.30 25.28
N VAL A 594 -10.31 12.81 24.80
CA VAL A 594 -10.27 14.02 23.96
C VAL A 594 -10.66 13.68 22.51
N ASN A 595 -10.10 12.60 21.95
CA ASN A 595 -10.34 12.20 20.57
C ASN A 595 -11.38 11.09 20.40
N HIS A 596 -11.97 10.59 21.50
CA HIS A 596 -13.10 9.66 21.48
C HIS A 596 -12.90 8.43 20.59
N TYR A 597 -11.74 7.77 20.71
CA TYR A 597 -11.41 6.60 19.91
C TYR A 597 -12.53 5.55 19.93
N ARG A 598 -12.90 5.07 18.74
CA ARG A 598 -13.85 3.98 18.52
C ARG A 598 -13.19 2.90 17.68
N THR A 599 -13.50 1.66 18.02
CA THR A 599 -13.11 0.50 17.23
C THR A 599 -13.81 0.50 15.86
N SER A 600 -13.23 -0.19 14.88
CA SER A 600 -13.84 -0.40 13.57
C SER A 600 -15.27 -0.96 13.67
N LYS A 601 -15.51 -1.89 14.61
CA LYS A 601 -16.84 -2.47 14.88
C LYS A 601 -17.86 -1.44 15.39
N GLU A 602 -17.46 -0.55 16.30
CA GLU A 602 -18.32 0.55 16.76
C GLU A 602 -18.63 1.53 15.64
N GLY A 603 -17.65 1.83 14.78
CA GLY A 603 -17.81 2.68 13.59
C GLY A 603 -18.86 2.13 12.63
N LYS A 604 -18.74 0.85 12.23
CA LYS A 604 -19.72 0.17 11.36
C LYS A 604 -21.12 0.11 11.97
N THR A 605 -21.20 -0.17 13.27
CA THR A 605 -22.47 -0.18 14.00
C THR A 605 -23.13 1.19 13.98
N TRP A 606 -22.34 2.26 14.12
CA TRP A 606 -22.83 3.63 14.06
C TRP A 606 -23.31 4.04 12.66
N GLN A 607 -22.58 3.67 11.60
CA GLN A 607 -23.02 3.89 10.21
C GLN A 607 -24.36 3.19 9.94
N ALA A 608 -24.54 1.96 10.44
CA ALA A 608 -25.80 1.26 10.32
C ALA A 608 -26.95 1.94 11.09
N HIS A 609 -26.67 2.49 12.26
CA HIS A 609 -27.65 3.26 13.03
C HIS A 609 -28.04 4.59 12.36
N TYR A 610 -27.05 5.29 11.82
CA TYR A 610 -27.26 6.51 11.02
C TYR A 610 -28.24 6.23 9.89
N GLU A 611 -27.98 5.19 9.08
CA GLU A 611 -28.86 4.81 7.98
C GLU A 611 -30.27 4.46 8.47
N LYS A 612 -30.41 3.55 9.45
CA LYS A 612 -31.73 3.13 9.95
C LYS A 612 -32.61 4.28 10.45
N ARG A 613 -32.00 5.31 11.02
CA ARG A 613 -32.73 6.41 11.66
C ARG A 613 -33.00 7.57 10.71
N TYR A 614 -32.00 7.94 9.90
CA TYR A 614 -32.03 9.17 9.13
C TYR A 614 -32.31 8.97 7.64
N LYS A 615 -32.26 7.74 7.11
CA LYS A 615 -32.56 7.47 5.69
C LYS A 615 -33.97 7.93 5.28
N LYS A 616 -34.94 7.95 6.20
CA LYS A 616 -36.28 8.52 5.95
C LYS A 616 -36.28 10.03 5.61
N TYR A 617 -35.18 10.73 5.87
CA TYR A 617 -34.98 12.14 5.54
C TYR A 617 -34.15 12.34 4.26
N GLU A 618 -33.80 11.26 3.56
CA GLU A 618 -33.22 11.33 2.23
C GLU A 618 -34.18 12.07 1.29
N ARG A 619 -33.66 13.05 0.54
CA ARG A 619 -34.40 13.88 -0.45
C ARG A 619 -35.58 14.71 0.11
N ILE A 620 -35.64 14.98 1.40
CA ILE A 620 -36.63 15.94 1.91
C ILE A 620 -36.37 17.34 1.32
N PRO A 621 -37.40 18.15 1.07
CA PRO A 621 -37.21 19.53 0.64
C PRO A 621 -36.33 20.31 1.62
N GLN A 622 -35.22 20.87 1.11
CA GLN A 622 -34.29 21.72 1.85
C GLN A 622 -33.95 22.95 1.01
N PRO A 623 -33.58 24.08 1.63
CA PRO A 623 -33.26 25.30 0.88
C PRO A 623 -31.87 25.18 0.24
N LYS A 624 -31.68 25.85 -0.88
CA LYS A 624 -30.41 25.89 -1.60
C LYS A 624 -29.62 27.14 -1.22
N VAL A 625 -28.31 27.02 -1.05
CA VAL A 625 -27.41 28.17 -0.90
C VAL A 625 -27.32 28.90 -2.24
N THR A 626 -27.41 30.23 -2.21
CA THR A 626 -27.30 31.13 -3.39
C THR A 626 -26.10 32.08 -3.29
N GLY A 627 -25.53 32.21 -2.09
CA GLY A 627 -24.33 33.00 -1.86
C GLY A 627 -23.74 32.72 -0.49
N ILE A 628 -22.42 32.82 -0.38
CA ILE A 628 -21.71 32.63 0.89
C ILE A 628 -20.62 33.68 1.08
N LYS A 629 -20.56 34.22 2.29
CA LYS A 629 -19.46 35.03 2.80
C LYS A 629 -18.79 34.32 3.97
N VAL A 630 -17.56 33.85 3.75
CA VAL A 630 -16.79 33.10 4.75
C VAL A 630 -15.80 34.04 5.44
N PHE A 631 -15.76 34.01 6.77
CA PHE A 631 -14.70 34.60 7.57
C PHE A 631 -13.97 33.47 8.29
N ALA A 632 -12.68 33.30 8.00
CA ALA A 632 -11.90 32.18 8.48
C ALA A 632 -10.61 32.67 9.16
N ASP A 633 -10.50 32.44 10.46
CA ASP A 633 -9.29 32.75 11.23
C ASP A 633 -8.51 31.46 11.49
N VAL A 634 -7.41 31.26 10.77
CA VAL A 634 -6.52 30.10 10.91
C VAL A 634 -5.54 30.34 12.05
N TYR A 635 -5.43 29.37 12.97
CA TYR A 635 -4.47 29.36 14.07
C TYR A 635 -3.57 28.12 13.94
N PRO A 636 -2.52 28.17 13.08
CA PRO A 636 -1.67 27.01 12.79
C PRO A 636 -1.01 26.42 14.04
N GLN A 637 -0.55 27.28 14.96
CA GLN A 637 0.12 26.85 16.20
C GLN A 637 -0.82 26.08 17.14
N ASN A 638 -2.10 26.45 17.16
CA ASN A 638 -3.13 25.77 17.96
C ASN A 638 -3.85 24.67 17.17
N ARG A 639 -3.42 24.42 15.91
CA ARG A 639 -4.07 23.51 14.96
C ARG A 639 -5.59 23.64 14.95
N SER A 640 -6.06 24.88 14.84
CA SER A 640 -7.49 25.19 14.81
C SER A 640 -7.81 26.31 13.84
N ILE A 641 -9.06 26.35 13.39
CA ILE A 641 -9.62 27.40 12.54
C ILE A 641 -10.99 27.78 13.08
N ALA A 642 -11.22 29.07 13.24
CA ALA A 642 -12.53 29.61 13.59
C ALA A 642 -13.21 30.12 12.32
N VAL A 643 -14.41 29.64 12.04
CA VAL A 643 -15.13 29.95 10.81
C VAL A 643 -16.49 30.54 11.14
N ARG A 644 -16.78 31.67 10.49
CA ARG A 644 -18.12 32.26 10.43
C ARG A 644 -18.55 32.33 8.97
N ALA A 645 -19.55 31.55 8.59
CA ALA A 645 -20.16 31.62 7.28
C ALA A 645 -21.50 32.36 7.35
N VAL A 646 -21.69 33.35 6.49
CA VAL A 646 -22.97 34.03 6.25
C VAL A 646 -23.47 33.55 4.90
N MET A 647 -24.50 32.70 4.91
CA MET A 647 -25.09 32.10 3.72
C MET A 647 -26.42 32.76 3.41
N LYS A 648 -26.63 33.10 2.13
CA LYS A 648 -27.96 33.40 1.60
C LYS A 648 -28.56 32.09 1.11
N ILE A 649 -29.73 31.73 1.64
CA ILE A 649 -30.45 30.51 1.29
C ILE A 649 -31.79 30.86 0.65
N GLN A 650 -32.26 30.04 -0.28
CA GLN A 650 -33.54 30.21 -0.95
C GLN A 650 -34.29 28.88 -1.03
N ASN A 651 -35.60 28.90 -0.76
CA ASN A 651 -36.44 27.75 -1.03
C ASN A 651 -36.73 27.66 -2.54
N LYS A 652 -35.98 26.83 -3.24
CA LYS A 652 -36.20 26.54 -4.68
C LYS A 652 -37.17 25.36 -4.91
N THR A 653 -37.78 24.84 -3.85
CA THR A 653 -38.72 23.72 -3.92
C THR A 653 -40.16 24.21 -4.04
N GLY A 654 -41.08 23.32 -4.43
CA GLY A 654 -42.51 23.64 -4.50
C GLY A 654 -43.27 23.54 -3.17
N GLN A 655 -42.58 23.26 -2.06
CA GLN A 655 -43.19 23.05 -0.74
C GLN A 655 -42.58 24.00 0.28
N ALA A 656 -43.35 24.41 1.29
CA ALA A 656 -42.81 25.21 2.39
C ALA A 656 -41.87 24.35 3.25
N ILE A 657 -40.75 24.94 3.70
CA ILE A 657 -39.75 24.26 4.53
C ILE A 657 -39.90 24.77 5.95
N ASP A 658 -40.21 23.88 6.90
CA ASP A 658 -40.41 24.22 8.31
C ASP A 658 -39.19 23.91 9.19
N SER A 659 -38.22 23.16 8.68
CA SER A 659 -37.07 22.68 9.43
C SER A 659 -35.82 22.50 8.56
N LEU A 660 -34.67 22.84 9.15
CA LEU A 660 -33.35 22.63 8.55
C LEU A 660 -32.75 21.35 9.11
N HIS A 661 -32.36 20.47 8.20
CA HIS A 661 -31.62 19.26 8.51
C HIS A 661 -30.16 19.51 8.20
N LEU A 662 -29.29 19.45 9.19
CA LEU A 662 -27.86 19.73 9.04
C LEU A 662 -27.03 18.53 9.49
N LEU A 663 -26.01 18.21 8.70
CA LEU A 663 -25.05 17.15 8.98
C LEU A 663 -23.67 17.77 9.20
N SER A 664 -23.08 17.49 10.36
CA SER A 664 -21.69 17.84 10.67
C SER A 664 -20.88 16.62 11.06
N ASN A 665 -19.59 16.80 11.37
CA ASN A 665 -18.84 15.76 12.06
C ASN A 665 -19.52 15.44 13.42
N ASP A 666 -19.44 14.18 13.83
CA ASP A 666 -19.89 13.76 15.15
C ASP A 666 -19.19 14.61 16.23
N GLY A 667 -19.98 15.08 17.19
CA GLY A 667 -19.54 15.93 18.30
C GLY A 667 -19.15 17.37 17.97
N GLN A 668 -19.19 17.74 16.70
CA GLN A 668 -18.86 19.08 16.27
C GLN A 668 -19.84 20.11 16.84
N GLN A 669 -19.31 21.13 17.53
CA GLN A 669 -20.12 22.22 18.08
C GLN A 669 -20.17 23.39 17.10
N TYR A 670 -21.38 23.86 16.80
CA TYR A 670 -21.59 25.06 15.98
C TYR A 670 -22.83 25.83 16.47
N GLN A 671 -22.81 27.14 16.27
CA GLN A 671 -23.95 28.03 16.52
C GLN A 671 -24.62 28.35 15.19
N LEU A 672 -25.95 28.35 15.20
CA LEU A 672 -26.79 28.64 14.04
C LEU A 672 -27.67 29.84 14.35
N SER A 673 -27.74 30.81 13.42
CA SER A 673 -28.77 31.84 13.46
C SER A 673 -29.46 31.99 12.10
N PHE A 674 -30.77 32.12 12.12
CA PHE A 674 -31.64 32.29 10.96
C PHE A 674 -32.32 33.66 11.06
N ASP A 675 -32.08 34.53 10.07
CA ASP A 675 -32.56 35.93 10.06
C ASP A 675 -32.30 36.68 11.38
N GLY A 676 -31.10 36.50 11.92
CA GLY A 676 -30.66 37.13 13.18
C GLY A 676 -31.15 36.42 14.45
N GLN A 677 -32.04 35.43 14.36
CA GLN A 677 -32.53 34.66 15.50
C GLN A 677 -31.69 33.40 15.72
N ASN A 678 -31.20 33.18 16.93
CA ASN A 678 -30.41 31.99 17.25
C ASN A 678 -31.30 30.74 17.29
N LEU A 679 -30.90 29.68 16.58
CA LEU A 679 -31.59 28.40 16.58
C LEU A 679 -30.89 27.38 17.49
N LYS A 680 -31.68 26.58 18.18
CA LYS A 680 -31.23 25.40 18.93
C LYS A 680 -31.70 24.13 18.21
N PRO A 681 -30.92 23.04 18.23
CA PRO A 681 -31.35 21.80 17.60
C PRO A 681 -32.56 21.24 18.36
N ALA A 682 -33.65 21.00 17.64
CA ALA A 682 -34.86 20.38 18.18
C ALA A 682 -34.71 18.87 18.33
N LYS A 683 -33.95 18.24 17.42
CA LYS A 683 -33.62 16.81 17.47
C LYS A 683 -32.15 16.61 17.15
N PHE A 684 -31.47 15.84 17.98
CA PHE A 684 -30.12 15.33 17.76
C PHE A 684 -29.97 14.04 18.57
N GLU A 685 -29.05 13.18 18.16
CA GLU A 685 -28.79 11.95 18.89
C GLU A 685 -27.66 12.14 19.90
N ILE A 686 -27.75 11.41 21.01
CA ILE A 686 -26.66 11.25 21.96
C ILE A 686 -25.92 9.95 21.63
N ARG A 687 -24.61 10.04 21.44
CA ARG A 687 -23.78 8.88 21.12
C ARG A 687 -23.51 8.04 22.36
N PRO A 688 -23.49 6.69 22.21
CA PRO A 688 -23.11 5.81 23.29
C PRO A 688 -21.62 5.99 23.63
N ARG A 689 -21.27 5.73 24.89
CA ARG A 689 -19.88 5.74 25.36
C ARG A 689 -18.99 4.85 24.49
N PRO A 690 -17.83 5.34 24.00
CA PRO A 690 -16.85 4.48 23.33
C PRO A 690 -16.36 3.39 24.29
N MET A 691 -16.20 2.16 23.78
CA MET A 691 -15.80 1.00 24.57
C MET A 691 -14.47 1.22 25.32
N MET A 692 -13.53 1.95 24.72
CA MET A 692 -12.19 2.21 25.27
C MET A 692 -12.05 3.51 26.05
N SER A 693 -13.16 4.16 26.41
CA SER A 693 -13.15 5.31 27.33
C SER A 693 -13.41 4.79 28.75
N LEU A 694 -12.47 4.97 29.68
CA LEU A 694 -12.63 4.63 31.11
C LEU A 694 -13.41 5.69 31.90
N PHE A 695 -13.19 6.96 31.58
CA PHE A 695 -13.86 8.10 32.19
C PHE A 695 -14.74 8.77 31.14
N TYR A 696 -16.06 8.73 31.32
CA TYR A 696 -17.03 9.27 30.37
C TYR A 696 -17.77 10.44 31.01
N ALA A 697 -17.25 11.66 30.78
CA ALA A 697 -17.75 12.86 31.46
C ALA A 697 -19.12 13.31 30.93
N LYS A 698 -19.29 13.37 29.60
CA LYS A 698 -20.56 13.72 28.95
C LYS A 698 -20.70 12.97 27.63
N PRO A 699 -21.91 12.55 27.26
CA PRO A 699 -22.08 11.86 26.01
C PRO A 699 -22.04 12.81 24.83
N ASP A 700 -21.42 12.35 23.76
CA ASP A 700 -21.26 13.15 22.56
C ASP A 700 -22.57 13.24 21.78
N THR A 701 -22.65 14.15 20.81
CA THR A 701 -23.83 14.31 19.95
C THR A 701 -23.56 13.79 18.54
N GLY A 702 -24.54 13.12 17.95
CA GLY A 702 -24.49 12.72 16.54
C GLY A 702 -24.42 13.96 15.63
N GLY A 703 -23.74 13.80 14.50
CA GLY A 703 -23.56 14.88 13.52
C GLY A 703 -24.85 15.37 12.86
N TYR A 704 -25.89 14.53 12.77
CA TYR A 704 -27.17 14.87 12.16
C TYR A 704 -28.10 15.59 13.15
N ARG A 705 -28.45 16.84 12.85
CA ARG A 705 -29.27 17.70 13.72
C ARG A 705 -30.41 18.34 12.94
N ILE A 706 -31.57 18.44 13.57
CA ILE A 706 -32.77 19.06 13.00
C ILE A 706 -33.09 20.34 13.78
N PHE A 707 -33.24 21.45 13.08
CA PHE A 707 -33.58 22.76 13.62
C PHE A 707 -34.94 23.18 13.08
N VAL A 708 -35.89 23.49 13.95
CA VAL A 708 -37.20 24.02 13.53
C VAL A 708 -37.03 25.51 13.22
N LEU A 709 -37.56 25.95 12.08
CA LEU A 709 -37.54 27.35 11.68
C LEU A 709 -38.60 28.14 12.45
N PRO A 710 -38.31 29.39 12.88
CA PRO A 710 -39.29 30.24 13.56
C PRO A 710 -40.51 30.54 12.68
N LYS A 711 -40.29 30.63 11.36
CA LYS A 711 -41.31 30.77 10.33
C LYS A 711 -40.97 29.82 9.18
N PRO A 712 -41.93 29.01 8.67
CA PRO A 712 -41.69 28.20 7.48
C PRO A 712 -41.28 29.08 6.29
N LEU A 713 -40.28 28.63 5.55
CA LEU A 713 -39.77 29.31 4.35
C LEU A 713 -40.66 28.91 3.17
N ALA A 714 -41.48 29.83 2.63
CA ALA A 714 -42.37 29.52 1.53
C ALA A 714 -41.59 29.32 0.20
N PRO A 715 -42.16 28.63 -0.81
CA PRO A 715 -41.54 28.52 -2.13
C PRO A 715 -41.13 29.90 -2.68
N GLY A 716 -39.86 30.03 -3.09
CA GLY A 716 -39.28 31.28 -3.59
C GLY A 716 -38.70 32.21 -2.52
N ASP A 717 -39.11 32.08 -1.24
CA ASP A 717 -38.60 32.91 -0.15
C ASP A 717 -37.11 32.69 0.07
N SER A 718 -36.42 33.76 0.49
CA SER A 718 -35.00 33.77 0.82
C SER A 718 -34.79 34.15 2.29
N ALA A 719 -33.73 33.62 2.90
CA ALA A 719 -33.33 33.91 4.28
C ALA A 719 -31.81 33.97 4.41
N THR A 720 -31.34 34.50 5.54
CA THR A 720 -29.92 34.52 5.90
C THR A 720 -29.62 33.52 7.00
N LEU A 721 -28.73 32.56 6.70
CA LEU A 721 -28.23 31.58 7.64
C LEU A 721 -26.79 31.95 8.05
N VAL A 722 -26.53 32.11 9.34
CA VAL A 722 -25.18 32.32 9.85
C VAL A 722 -24.75 31.13 10.68
N ILE A 723 -23.63 30.53 10.31
CA ILE A 723 -23.01 29.42 11.01
C ILE A 723 -21.69 29.90 11.62
N ARG A 724 -21.51 29.68 12.92
CA ARG A 724 -20.22 29.86 13.60
C ARG A 724 -19.74 28.51 14.09
N THR A 725 -18.57 28.09 13.64
CA THR A 725 -17.98 26.79 13.95
C THR A 725 -16.49 26.95 14.24
N LYS A 726 -15.93 25.98 14.95
CA LYS A 726 -14.49 25.89 15.19
C LYS A 726 -14.06 24.47 14.91
N LEU A 727 -13.16 24.32 13.94
CA LEU A 727 -12.46 23.07 13.71
C LEU A 727 -11.15 23.12 14.50
N SER A 728 -10.86 22.07 15.26
CA SER A 728 -9.64 21.98 16.06
C SER A 728 -9.15 20.55 16.10
N ASN A 729 -7.83 20.38 16.11
CA ASN A 729 -7.15 19.10 16.26
C ASN A 729 -6.49 19.02 17.66
N PRO A 730 -7.26 18.78 18.74
CA PRO A 730 -6.74 18.76 20.10
C PRO A 730 -5.95 17.47 20.38
N GLY A 731 -4.84 17.61 21.11
CA GLY A 731 -4.02 16.48 21.52
C GLY A 731 -3.56 15.62 20.34
N PHE A 732 -3.68 14.31 20.48
CA PHE A 732 -3.33 13.34 19.44
C PHE A 732 -4.26 12.13 19.41
N VAL A 733 -4.35 11.50 18.24
CA VAL A 733 -5.24 10.37 17.95
C VAL A 733 -4.52 9.02 18.05
N ASN A 734 -5.29 7.93 18.17
CA ASN A 734 -4.75 6.57 18.08
C ASN A 734 -4.12 6.29 16.70
N ASN A 735 -4.84 6.65 15.63
CA ASN A 735 -4.47 6.39 14.23
C ASN A 735 -4.82 7.60 13.35
N GLY A 736 -4.13 7.76 12.22
CA GLY A 736 -4.37 8.81 11.22
C GLY A 736 -3.55 10.09 11.46
N TYR A 737 -3.61 11.02 10.49
CA TYR A 737 -2.72 12.18 10.45
C TYR A 737 -3.34 13.50 10.94
N ARG A 738 -4.67 13.66 11.04
CA ARG A 738 -5.32 14.94 11.44
C ARG A 738 -4.75 16.15 10.68
N ARG A 739 -4.90 16.11 9.35
CA ARG A 739 -4.17 16.96 8.39
C ARG A 739 -4.82 18.31 8.09
N GLU A 740 -6.04 18.53 8.57
CA GLU A 740 -6.92 19.63 8.15
C GLU A 740 -6.32 21.00 8.53
N VAL A 741 -5.78 21.10 9.75
CA VAL A 741 -5.08 22.30 10.24
C VAL A 741 -3.77 21.87 10.88
N ILE A 742 -2.67 22.36 10.31
CA ILE A 742 -1.29 22.04 10.70
C ILE A 742 -0.43 23.32 10.72
N GLN A 743 0.77 23.23 11.28
CA GLN A 743 1.63 24.39 11.51
C GLN A 743 2.05 25.08 10.21
N ASN A 744 2.36 24.34 9.15
CA ASN A 744 2.63 24.88 7.83
C ASN A 744 1.97 23.99 6.77
N GLY A 745 1.09 24.56 5.93
CA GLY A 745 0.37 23.80 4.89
C GLY A 745 -1.04 23.36 5.28
N THR A 746 -1.79 24.21 6.01
CA THR A 746 -3.22 23.97 6.32
C THR A 746 -4.02 23.85 5.02
N PHE A 747 -4.88 22.82 4.92
CA PHE A 747 -5.80 22.58 3.80
C PHE A 747 -7.13 22.05 4.36
N THR A 748 -8.21 22.83 4.24
CA THR A 748 -9.53 22.50 4.79
C THR A 748 -10.65 23.22 4.02
N ASP A 749 -11.88 22.72 4.11
CA ASP A 749 -13.13 23.37 3.68
C ASP A 749 -13.74 24.29 4.76
N GLY A 750 -13.12 24.36 5.95
CA GLY A 750 -13.61 25.14 7.09
C GLY A 750 -14.60 24.40 7.99
N GLY A 751 -14.94 23.14 7.70
CA GLY A 751 -15.80 22.30 8.54
C GLY A 751 -17.22 22.84 8.70
N LEU A 752 -17.82 23.36 7.63
CA LEU A 752 -19.23 23.77 7.64
C LEU A 752 -20.14 22.53 7.60
N PRO A 753 -21.28 22.52 8.32
CA PRO A 753 -22.26 21.45 8.18
C PRO A 753 -22.89 21.49 6.78
N SER A 754 -23.12 20.32 6.19
CA SER A 754 -23.90 20.18 4.96
C SER A 754 -25.40 20.12 5.26
N ILE A 755 -26.22 20.36 4.25
CA ILE A 755 -27.68 20.34 4.36
C ILE A 755 -28.20 18.94 3.98
N GLY A 756 -29.11 18.41 4.77
CA GLY A 756 -29.79 17.15 4.50
C GLY A 756 -29.03 15.88 4.91
N TYR A 757 -29.43 14.76 4.30
CA TYR A 757 -28.91 13.41 4.54
C TYR A 757 -27.80 13.07 3.55
N ASN A 758 -26.78 12.33 3.99
CA ASN A 758 -25.62 11.97 3.20
C ASN A 758 -25.51 10.43 3.08
N PRO A 759 -25.82 9.86 1.90
CA PRO A 759 -25.70 8.42 1.65
C PRO A 759 -24.27 7.86 1.73
N GLN A 760 -23.23 8.69 1.67
CA GLN A 760 -21.83 8.29 1.79
C GLN A 760 -21.46 7.91 3.24
N LEU A 761 -22.23 8.33 4.24
CA LEU A 761 -22.09 7.87 5.63
C LEU A 761 -22.74 6.51 5.90
N GLU A 762 -23.49 5.96 4.94
CA GLU A 762 -24.05 4.61 5.04
C GLU A 762 -22.97 3.53 4.92
N LEU A 763 -23.24 2.39 5.54
CA LEU A 763 -22.41 1.20 5.44
C LEU A 763 -22.38 0.70 3.98
N SER A 764 -21.20 0.58 3.36
CA SER A 764 -21.07 0.21 1.94
C SER A 764 -20.99 -1.30 1.69
N SER A 765 -20.29 -2.04 2.56
CA SER A 765 -20.08 -3.48 2.39
C SER A 765 -21.39 -4.26 2.47
N ASP A 766 -21.69 -5.12 1.49
CA ASP A 766 -22.90 -5.96 1.55
C ASP A 766 -22.78 -6.97 2.69
N GLU A 767 -21.54 -7.36 3.01
CA GLU A 767 -21.23 -8.22 4.14
C GLU A 767 -21.58 -7.53 5.47
N ASP A 768 -21.10 -6.32 5.71
CA ASP A 768 -21.46 -5.64 6.94
C ASP A 768 -22.97 -5.28 6.98
N ARG A 769 -23.57 -4.91 5.84
CA ARG A 769 -25.00 -4.56 5.74
C ARG A 769 -25.93 -5.69 6.17
N LYS A 770 -25.78 -6.93 5.66
CA LYS A 770 -26.67 -8.02 6.16
C LYS A 770 -26.42 -8.33 7.64
N LYS A 771 -25.18 -8.21 8.15
CA LYS A 771 -24.88 -8.39 9.59
C LYS A 771 -25.67 -7.39 10.45
N HIS A 772 -25.81 -6.17 9.95
CA HIS A 772 -26.61 -5.13 10.57
C HIS A 772 -28.09 -5.13 10.14
N LYS A 773 -28.58 -6.16 9.42
CA LYS A 773 -29.97 -6.27 8.93
C LYS A 773 -30.41 -5.07 8.07
N LEU A 774 -29.51 -4.58 7.23
CA LEU A 774 -29.78 -3.54 6.24
C LEU A 774 -30.04 -4.18 4.86
N PRO A 775 -30.92 -3.58 4.04
CA PRO A 775 -31.07 -4.00 2.64
C PRO A 775 -29.76 -3.78 1.87
N LYS A 776 -29.60 -4.42 0.71
CA LYS A 776 -28.46 -4.14 -0.18
C LYS A 776 -28.44 -2.66 -0.53
N LYS A 777 -27.25 -2.04 -0.59
CA LYS A 777 -27.12 -0.63 -0.96
C LYS A 777 -27.32 -0.50 -2.48
N GLU A 778 -28.18 0.42 -2.89
CA GLU A 778 -28.20 0.89 -4.27
C GLU A 778 -27.03 1.87 -4.46
N GLU A 779 -26.08 1.53 -5.32
CA GLU A 779 -24.89 2.34 -5.58
C GLU A 779 -24.97 3.11 -6.90
N ASP A 780 -26.01 2.85 -7.69
CA ASP A 780 -26.26 3.61 -8.90
C ASP A 780 -26.95 4.93 -8.51
N LEU A 781 -26.47 6.02 -9.09
CA LEU A 781 -27.18 7.30 -9.05
C LEU A 781 -28.53 7.18 -9.79
N PRO A 782 -29.46 8.14 -9.60
CA PRO A 782 -30.72 8.20 -10.32
C PRO A 782 -30.58 7.94 -11.83
N PRO A 783 -31.58 7.31 -12.47
CA PRO A 783 -31.54 7.04 -13.90
C PRO A 783 -31.46 8.33 -14.73
N HIS A 784 -31.11 8.19 -16.01
CA HIS A 784 -31.16 9.31 -16.94
C HIS A 784 -32.58 9.89 -16.99
N ARG A 785 -32.69 11.22 -17.13
CA ARG A 785 -33.96 11.95 -17.11
C ARG A 785 -34.76 11.85 -15.80
N ASP A 786 -34.13 11.42 -14.71
CA ASP A 786 -34.75 11.49 -13.38
C ASP A 786 -34.97 12.96 -12.97
N PRO A 787 -36.21 13.38 -12.60
CA PRO A 787 -36.49 14.78 -12.28
C PRO A 787 -35.72 15.35 -11.09
N TYR A 788 -35.29 14.50 -10.14
CA TYR A 788 -34.46 14.91 -9.02
C TYR A 788 -32.99 15.01 -9.48
N GLY A 789 -32.49 13.95 -10.14
CA GLY A 789 -31.11 13.91 -10.63
C GLY A 789 -30.77 15.06 -11.59
N GLU A 790 -31.68 15.45 -12.48
CA GLU A 790 -31.47 16.58 -13.41
C GLU A 790 -31.50 17.96 -12.73
N LYS A 791 -32.08 18.05 -11.52
CA LYS A 791 -32.17 19.29 -10.74
C LYS A 791 -31.09 19.44 -9.68
N THR A 792 -30.28 18.41 -9.46
CA THR A 792 -29.23 18.38 -8.44
C THR A 792 -27.88 18.25 -9.11
N LEU A 793 -26.89 19.03 -8.65
CA LEU A 793 -25.51 18.91 -9.10
C LEU A 793 -24.85 17.67 -8.47
N LEU A 794 -23.90 17.08 -9.18
CA LEU A 794 -23.25 15.83 -8.75
C LEU A 794 -22.39 16.00 -7.50
N PHE A 795 -21.68 17.13 -7.40
CA PHE A 795 -20.69 17.37 -6.34
C PHE A 795 -21.31 17.88 -5.05
N ASN A 796 -22.50 18.48 -5.10
CA ASN A 796 -23.25 18.90 -3.92
C ASN A 796 -24.75 19.04 -4.23
N ASP A 797 -25.59 18.76 -3.23
CA ASP A 797 -27.03 19.06 -3.25
C ASP A 797 -27.37 20.30 -2.39
N ASP A 798 -26.37 20.91 -1.74
CA ASP A 798 -26.59 22.07 -0.87
C ASP A 798 -26.85 23.35 -1.68
N ALA A 799 -26.41 23.41 -2.94
CA ALA A 799 -26.50 24.60 -3.77
C ALA A 799 -26.69 24.26 -5.26
N ASP A 800 -26.92 25.32 -6.04
CA ASP A 800 -26.60 25.34 -7.47
C ASP A 800 -25.33 26.21 -7.62
N PHE A 801 -25.29 27.15 -8.57
CA PHE A 801 -24.26 28.18 -8.63
C PHE A 801 -24.48 29.28 -7.58
N ILE A 802 -23.40 29.66 -6.88
CA ILE A 802 -23.39 30.64 -5.79
C ILE A 802 -22.48 31.83 -6.06
N THR A 803 -22.77 32.94 -5.38
CA THR A 803 -21.81 34.04 -5.19
C THR A 803 -20.85 33.71 -4.04
N PHE A 804 -19.54 33.94 -4.22
CA PHE A 804 -18.52 33.57 -3.24
C PHE A 804 -17.67 34.78 -2.82
N GLU A 805 -17.56 34.97 -1.49
CA GLU A 805 -16.67 35.93 -0.86
C GLU A 805 -16.00 35.29 0.36
N CYS A 806 -14.70 35.51 0.53
CA CYS A 806 -13.94 34.96 1.64
C CYS A 806 -13.00 36.02 2.24
N THR A 807 -13.00 36.18 3.56
CA THR A 807 -11.94 36.84 4.30
C THR A 807 -11.23 35.81 5.16
N ILE A 808 -9.98 35.52 4.83
CA ILE A 808 -9.16 34.55 5.56
C ILE A 808 -8.00 35.26 6.25
N SER A 809 -7.69 34.86 7.49
CA SER A 809 -6.58 35.39 8.26
C SER A 809 -5.68 34.29 8.79
N THR A 810 -4.37 34.57 8.87
CA THR A 810 -3.36 33.64 9.37
C THR A 810 -2.21 34.39 10.06
N VAL A 811 -1.18 33.65 10.47
CA VAL A 811 0.06 34.20 11.05
C VAL A 811 0.84 35.05 10.02
N PRO A 812 1.61 36.07 10.44
CA PRO A 812 2.20 37.05 9.52
C PRO A 812 3.13 36.48 8.44
N ASP A 813 3.79 35.37 8.72
CA ASP A 813 4.76 34.70 7.84
C ASP A 813 4.12 33.73 6.84
N GLN A 814 2.80 33.54 6.88
CA GLN A 814 2.06 32.70 5.94
C GLN A 814 1.23 33.53 4.95
N ILE A 815 0.96 32.92 3.80
CA ILE A 815 -0.01 33.40 2.82
C ILE A 815 -1.22 32.48 2.90
N ALA A 816 -2.39 33.06 3.13
CA ALA A 816 -3.65 32.32 3.12
C ALA A 816 -4.41 32.60 1.84
N ILE A 817 -4.93 31.56 1.21
CA ILE A 817 -5.52 31.60 -0.14
C ILE A 817 -6.88 30.89 -0.10
N ALA A 818 -7.84 31.49 -0.79
CA ALA A 818 -9.15 30.92 -1.09
C ALA A 818 -9.49 31.21 -2.57
N PRO A 819 -10.49 30.54 -3.16
CA PRO A 819 -10.98 30.87 -4.49
C PRO A 819 -11.33 32.36 -4.64
N GLY A 820 -11.05 32.91 -5.82
CA GLY A 820 -11.39 34.29 -6.17
C GLY A 820 -10.20 35.25 -6.29
N TYR A 821 -10.54 36.52 -6.51
CA TYR A 821 -9.56 37.58 -6.75
C TYR A 821 -9.27 38.35 -5.48
N LEU A 822 -7.99 38.54 -5.17
CA LEU A 822 -7.55 39.30 -4.00
C LEU A 822 -7.97 40.76 -4.16
N GLN A 823 -8.86 41.22 -3.29
CA GLN A 823 -9.34 42.60 -3.22
C GLN A 823 -8.46 43.44 -2.29
N LYS A 824 -8.10 42.85 -1.15
CA LYS A 824 -7.37 43.55 -0.10
C LYS A 824 -6.51 42.57 0.69
N GLU A 825 -5.29 43.01 0.99
CA GLU A 825 -4.39 42.40 1.96
C GLU A 825 -4.04 43.43 3.03
N TRP A 826 -4.07 43.04 4.30
CA TRP A 826 -3.65 43.92 5.40
C TRP A 826 -3.16 43.14 6.61
N GLN A 827 -2.45 43.81 7.50
CA GLN A 827 -2.10 43.27 8.82
C GLN A 827 -2.91 43.97 9.91
N HIS A 828 -3.40 43.20 10.87
CA HIS A 828 -4.13 43.73 12.02
C HIS A 828 -3.91 42.82 13.24
N LYS A 829 -3.58 43.41 14.40
CA LYS A 829 -3.36 42.69 15.67
C LYS A 829 -2.42 41.47 15.52
N GLY A 830 -1.30 41.63 14.80
CA GLY A 830 -0.31 40.57 14.61
C GLY A 830 -0.77 39.41 13.72
N ARG A 831 -1.82 39.59 12.92
CA ARG A 831 -2.31 38.62 11.93
C ARG A 831 -2.36 39.25 10.54
N ARG A 832 -2.19 38.44 9.51
CA ARG A 832 -2.30 38.85 8.10
C ARG A 832 -3.64 38.39 7.55
N TYR A 833 -4.34 39.28 6.86
CA TYR A 833 -5.69 39.08 6.34
C TYR A 833 -5.70 39.22 4.82
N PHE A 834 -6.52 38.39 4.18
CA PHE A 834 -6.71 38.35 2.73
C PHE A 834 -8.21 38.31 2.44
N HIS A 835 -8.68 39.24 1.62
CA HIS A 835 -10.07 39.33 1.19
C HIS A 835 -10.17 38.95 -0.28
N TYR A 836 -10.87 37.85 -0.57
CA TYR A 836 -11.12 37.31 -1.89
C TYR A 836 -12.60 37.45 -2.25
N VAL A 837 -12.85 37.88 -3.48
CA VAL A 837 -14.20 37.98 -4.07
C VAL A 837 -14.16 37.35 -5.45
N GLN A 838 -15.16 36.53 -5.76
CA GLN A 838 -15.36 36.02 -7.11
C GLN A 838 -16.27 36.96 -7.91
N ASP A 839 -15.92 37.22 -9.17
CA ASP A 839 -16.69 38.10 -10.07
C ASP A 839 -17.74 37.35 -10.91
N SER A 840 -17.69 36.02 -10.93
CA SER A 840 -18.71 35.13 -11.50
C SER A 840 -19.37 34.26 -10.43
N LYS A 841 -20.54 33.68 -10.72
CA LYS A 841 -21.04 32.59 -9.89
C LYS A 841 -20.23 31.32 -10.14
N ILE A 842 -20.09 30.51 -9.11
CA ILE A 842 -19.33 29.25 -9.13
C ILE A 842 -20.14 28.15 -8.42
N ASP A 843 -19.78 26.89 -8.65
CA ASP A 843 -20.30 25.80 -7.82
C ASP A 843 -19.99 26.03 -6.33
N TYR A 844 -20.80 25.48 -5.42
CA TYR A 844 -20.56 25.55 -3.97
C TYR A 844 -19.44 24.60 -3.55
N PHE A 845 -18.24 24.95 -3.99
CA PHE A 845 -17.05 24.13 -3.84
C PHE A 845 -15.82 25.02 -3.67
N PHE A 846 -15.26 25.05 -2.47
CA PHE A 846 -14.13 25.91 -2.12
C PHE A 846 -13.22 25.25 -1.09
N ASN A 847 -11.99 25.76 -1.02
CA ASN A 847 -11.00 25.37 -0.05
C ASN A 847 -10.33 26.59 0.59
N LEU A 848 -9.73 26.37 1.76
CA LEU A 848 -8.96 27.33 2.52
C LEU A 848 -7.56 26.76 2.72
N VAL A 849 -6.55 27.48 2.23
CA VAL A 849 -5.15 27.05 2.28
C VAL A 849 -4.31 28.09 3.01
N SER A 850 -3.36 27.66 3.84
CA SER A 850 -2.40 28.56 4.50
C SER A 850 -1.04 27.89 4.67
N ALA A 851 -0.01 28.48 4.08
CA ALA A 851 1.37 28.01 4.21
C ALA A 851 2.41 29.13 3.98
N ARG A 852 3.68 28.81 4.23
CA ARG A 852 4.83 29.63 3.84
C ARG A 852 5.20 29.30 2.40
N TYR A 853 4.79 30.18 1.48
CA TYR A 853 4.99 29.98 0.04
C TYR A 853 6.07 30.88 -0.54
N THR A 854 6.83 30.31 -1.47
CA THR A 854 7.42 31.06 -2.59
C THR A 854 6.42 31.04 -3.74
N VAL A 855 6.33 32.14 -4.49
CA VAL A 855 5.33 32.30 -5.55
C VAL A 855 6.03 32.53 -6.88
N LEU A 856 5.90 31.58 -7.79
CA LEU A 856 6.22 31.81 -9.20
C LEU A 856 5.04 32.50 -9.87
N ARG A 857 5.31 33.55 -10.65
CA ARG A 857 4.31 34.27 -11.43
C ARG A 857 4.67 34.28 -12.89
N ASP A 858 3.71 33.92 -13.73
CA ASP A 858 3.78 33.99 -15.18
C ASP A 858 2.42 34.45 -15.71
N LYS A 859 2.29 34.60 -17.03
CA LYS A 859 1.06 34.94 -17.71
C LYS A 859 0.92 34.18 -19.01
N TRP A 860 -0.31 33.88 -19.38
CA TRP A 860 -0.70 33.41 -20.69
C TRP A 860 -1.59 34.47 -21.34
N VAL A 861 -1.43 34.69 -22.65
CA VAL A 861 -2.25 35.64 -23.41
C VAL A 861 -2.98 34.84 -24.46
N SER A 862 -4.30 34.96 -24.49
CA SER A 862 -5.12 34.29 -25.48
C SER A 862 -4.91 34.86 -26.88
N PRO A 863 -5.30 34.12 -27.94
CA PRO A 863 -5.30 34.65 -29.30
C PRO A 863 -6.12 35.94 -29.46
N GLU A 864 -7.13 36.14 -28.62
CA GLU A 864 -8.00 37.33 -28.58
C GLU A 864 -7.43 38.47 -27.71
N GLY A 865 -6.23 38.30 -27.12
CA GLY A 865 -5.54 39.29 -26.30
C GLY A 865 -5.92 39.29 -24.81
N LYS A 866 -6.76 38.36 -24.35
CA LYS A 866 -7.11 38.23 -22.92
C LYS A 866 -5.93 37.66 -22.14
N THR A 867 -5.51 38.34 -21.08
CA THR A 867 -4.41 37.85 -20.22
C THR A 867 -4.95 37.04 -19.05
N VAL A 868 -4.37 35.85 -18.82
CA VAL A 868 -4.60 34.98 -17.66
C VAL A 868 -3.31 34.88 -16.85
N ASN A 869 -3.36 35.25 -15.58
CA ASN A 869 -2.21 35.11 -14.68
C ASN A 869 -2.02 33.64 -14.25
N ILE A 870 -0.79 33.16 -14.26
CA ILE A 870 -0.41 31.84 -13.73
C ILE A 870 0.37 32.09 -12.45
N GLU A 871 -0.11 31.56 -11.33
CA GLU A 871 0.58 31.67 -10.04
C GLU A 871 0.78 30.29 -9.42
N ILE A 872 2.02 29.93 -9.08
CA ILE A 872 2.34 28.65 -8.44
C ILE A 872 2.89 28.94 -7.04
N PHE A 873 2.13 28.53 -6.03
CA PHE A 873 2.47 28.67 -4.61
C PHE A 873 3.09 27.36 -4.14
N HIS A 874 4.40 27.37 -3.93
CA HIS A 874 5.18 26.16 -3.63
C HIS A 874 6.11 26.37 -2.44
N HIS A 875 6.55 25.27 -1.84
CA HIS A 875 7.62 25.25 -0.85
C HIS A 875 8.94 25.61 -1.54
N HIS A 876 9.72 26.48 -0.91
CA HIS A 876 10.92 27.08 -1.53
C HIS A 876 11.95 26.06 -2.05
N GLU A 877 12.06 24.88 -1.44
CA GLU A 877 12.98 23.80 -1.87
C GLU A 877 12.41 22.95 -3.03
N HIS A 878 11.14 23.09 -3.38
CA HIS A 878 10.45 22.26 -4.38
C HIS A 878 10.36 22.93 -5.77
N ALA A 879 11.42 23.63 -6.16
CA ALA A 879 11.46 24.34 -7.44
C ALA A 879 11.76 23.44 -8.67
N TYR A 880 11.88 22.12 -8.50
CA TYR A 880 12.41 21.20 -9.50
C TYR A 880 11.61 21.12 -10.81
N ASN A 881 10.29 21.17 -10.73
CA ASN A 881 9.39 20.87 -11.85
C ASN A 881 8.43 22.03 -12.19
N LEU A 882 8.71 23.25 -11.73
CA LEU A 882 7.83 24.41 -11.93
C LEU A 882 7.62 24.75 -13.41
N ASP A 883 8.69 24.72 -14.21
CA ASP A 883 8.62 25.00 -15.65
C ASP A 883 7.69 24.04 -16.38
N ARG A 884 7.64 22.78 -15.92
CA ARG A 884 6.76 21.75 -16.47
C ARG A 884 5.29 22.04 -16.17
N MET A 885 4.98 22.52 -14.96
CA MET A 885 3.63 22.98 -14.60
C MET A 885 3.22 24.18 -15.44
N VAL A 886 4.09 25.19 -15.55
CA VAL A 886 3.83 26.39 -16.36
C VAL A 886 3.58 26.00 -17.83
N ALA A 887 4.40 25.12 -18.40
CA ALA A 887 4.23 24.63 -19.75
C ALA A 887 2.89 23.89 -19.93
N SER A 888 2.54 23.00 -18.99
CA SER A 888 1.26 22.28 -19.03
C SER A 888 0.07 23.24 -18.99
N LEU A 889 0.09 24.22 -18.09
CA LEU A 889 -0.96 25.23 -17.98
C LEU A 889 -1.08 26.09 -19.24
N LYS A 890 0.03 26.57 -19.81
CA LYS A 890 0.01 27.37 -21.05
C LYS A 890 -0.49 26.57 -22.25
N ASN A 891 -0.04 25.33 -22.38
CA ASN A 891 -0.46 24.44 -23.46
C ASN A 891 -1.94 24.06 -23.32
N GLY A 892 -2.38 23.74 -22.10
CA GLY A 892 -3.77 23.47 -21.75
C GLY A 892 -4.67 24.66 -22.04
N LEU A 893 -4.36 25.85 -21.52
CA LEU A 893 -5.11 27.09 -21.80
C LEU A 893 -5.25 27.34 -23.31
N SER A 894 -4.14 27.18 -24.06
CA SER A 894 -4.15 27.40 -25.51
C SER A 894 -5.06 26.42 -26.26
N TYR A 895 -4.94 25.13 -25.97
CA TYR A 895 -5.67 24.08 -26.70
C TYR A 895 -7.14 23.99 -26.24
N PHE A 896 -7.41 24.07 -24.92
CA PHE A 896 -8.79 24.03 -24.41
C PHE A 896 -9.58 25.26 -24.86
N GLU A 897 -8.95 26.44 -24.92
CA GLU A 897 -9.60 27.63 -25.45
C GLU A 897 -9.94 27.48 -26.95
N GLN A 898 -8.98 26.99 -27.74
CA GLN A 898 -9.16 26.76 -29.17
C GLN A 898 -10.29 25.75 -29.47
N HIS A 899 -10.29 24.61 -28.78
CA HIS A 899 -11.17 23.48 -29.13
C HIS A 899 -12.48 23.45 -28.34
N PHE A 900 -12.48 23.89 -27.08
CA PHE A 900 -13.65 23.81 -26.19
C PHE A 900 -14.22 25.18 -25.83
N GLY A 901 -13.55 26.29 -26.16
CA GLY A 901 -14.01 27.67 -25.97
C GLY A 901 -13.35 28.37 -24.77
N PRO A 902 -13.68 29.66 -24.50
CA PRO A 902 -12.90 30.54 -23.62
C PRO A 902 -12.77 30.09 -22.17
N TYR A 903 -11.61 30.41 -21.56
CA TYR A 903 -11.38 30.28 -20.12
C TYR A 903 -12.12 31.37 -19.33
N GLN A 904 -12.88 30.97 -18.32
CA GLN A 904 -13.78 31.87 -17.57
C GLN A 904 -13.06 32.82 -16.60
N PHE A 905 -11.91 32.44 -16.04
CA PHE A 905 -11.22 33.23 -15.01
C PHE A 905 -10.08 34.10 -15.54
N ARG A 906 -9.60 35.05 -14.72
CA ARG A 906 -8.44 35.91 -15.03
C ARG A 906 -7.11 35.38 -14.49
N GLN A 907 -7.14 34.26 -13.77
CA GLN A 907 -5.98 33.63 -13.18
C GLN A 907 -6.20 32.11 -13.04
N VAL A 908 -5.10 31.36 -12.97
CA VAL A 908 -5.05 29.98 -12.49
C VAL A 908 -3.97 29.87 -11.42
N ARG A 909 -4.30 29.26 -10.28
CA ARG A 909 -3.37 29.11 -9.15
C ARG A 909 -3.12 27.65 -8.82
N ILE A 910 -1.87 27.24 -8.70
CA ILE A 910 -1.49 25.94 -8.13
C ILE A 910 -1.03 26.15 -6.68
N LEU A 911 -1.54 25.34 -5.74
CA LEU A 911 -1.31 25.49 -4.31
C LEU A 911 -0.71 24.23 -3.69
N GLU A 912 0.57 24.22 -3.35
CA GLU A 912 1.18 23.06 -2.70
C GLU A 912 0.68 22.88 -1.25
N PHE A 913 0.38 21.64 -0.83
CA PHE A 913 0.10 21.29 0.56
C PHE A 913 0.78 19.97 0.98
N PRO A 914 0.98 19.71 2.28
CA PRO A 914 1.86 18.63 2.74
C PRO A 914 1.41 17.22 2.36
N ARG A 915 2.37 16.29 2.33
CA ARG A 915 2.20 14.89 1.89
C ARG A 915 1.35 13.98 2.78
N TYR A 916 0.52 14.54 3.65
CA TYR A 916 -0.45 13.79 4.45
C TYR A 916 -1.71 13.42 3.63
N ALA A 917 -1.68 13.67 2.32
CA ALA A 917 -2.60 13.20 1.30
C ALA A 917 -1.80 12.77 0.06
N GLY A 918 -2.47 12.18 -0.94
CA GLY A 918 -1.87 11.84 -2.22
C GLY A 918 -2.80 12.14 -3.39
N PHE A 919 -3.18 13.41 -3.57
CA PHE A 919 -4.04 13.85 -4.68
C PHE A 919 -3.76 15.30 -5.09
N ALA A 920 -4.28 15.67 -6.26
CA ALA A 920 -4.55 17.04 -6.68
C ALA A 920 -6.07 17.22 -6.83
N GLN A 921 -6.55 18.46 -6.75
CA GLN A 921 -7.99 18.74 -6.87
C GLN A 921 -8.23 20.12 -7.46
N SER A 922 -9.15 20.22 -8.41
CA SER A 922 -9.47 21.48 -9.09
C SER A 922 -10.67 22.18 -8.45
N PHE A 923 -10.44 23.34 -7.83
CA PHE A 923 -11.47 24.30 -7.38
C PHE A 923 -11.58 25.47 -8.36
N PRO A 924 -12.62 26.31 -8.29
CA PRO A 924 -12.73 27.49 -9.16
C PRO A 924 -11.51 28.40 -9.03
N ASN A 925 -10.71 28.51 -10.09
CA ASN A 925 -9.43 29.24 -10.20
C ASN A 925 -8.25 28.82 -9.28
N THR A 926 -8.40 27.79 -8.43
CA THR A 926 -7.36 27.27 -7.53
C THR A 926 -7.22 25.75 -7.63
N ILE A 927 -6.00 25.23 -7.67
CA ILE A 927 -5.69 23.81 -7.85
C ILE A 927 -4.66 23.37 -6.80
N PRO A 928 -5.10 22.88 -5.63
CA PRO A 928 -4.21 22.32 -4.63
C PRO A 928 -3.54 21.02 -5.07
N TYR A 929 -2.24 20.90 -4.81
CA TYR A 929 -1.42 19.72 -5.10
C TYR A 929 -0.74 19.23 -3.83
N SER A 930 -0.82 17.92 -3.58
CA SER A 930 -0.03 17.34 -2.50
C SER A 930 1.47 17.36 -2.84
N GLU A 931 2.30 17.61 -1.83
CA GLU A 931 3.75 17.49 -1.84
C GLU A 931 4.22 16.12 -2.37
N ASP A 932 3.50 15.03 -2.08
CA ASP A 932 3.82 13.67 -2.57
C ASP A 932 3.45 13.42 -4.04
N PHE A 933 3.09 14.48 -4.78
CA PHE A 933 2.57 14.36 -6.14
C PHE A 933 3.38 15.21 -7.13
N GLY A 934 4.49 14.66 -7.60
CA GLY A 934 5.26 15.19 -8.74
C GLY A 934 6.22 16.37 -8.46
N TRP A 935 6.12 17.06 -7.31
CA TRP A 935 6.98 18.20 -6.97
C TRP A 935 8.48 17.87 -6.99
N TYR A 936 8.85 16.69 -6.49
CA TYR A 936 10.23 16.19 -6.43
C TYR A 936 10.46 14.93 -7.28
N ALA A 937 9.55 14.62 -8.21
CA ALA A 937 9.73 13.53 -9.16
C ALA A 937 10.90 13.83 -10.12
N ASP A 938 11.66 12.79 -10.48
CA ASP A 938 12.80 12.90 -11.39
C ASP A 938 12.42 12.56 -12.83
N PHE A 939 12.12 13.59 -13.62
CA PHE A 939 11.82 13.49 -15.05
C PHE A 939 13.05 13.66 -15.96
N SER A 940 14.26 13.33 -15.47
CA SER A 940 15.49 13.41 -16.28
C SER A 940 15.52 12.42 -17.45
N ASP A 941 14.82 11.29 -17.36
CA ASP A 941 14.59 10.39 -18.49
C ASP A 941 13.35 10.84 -19.30
N PRO A 942 13.52 11.38 -20.53
CA PRO A 942 12.42 11.88 -21.36
C PRO A 942 11.48 10.77 -21.88
N ASN A 943 11.87 9.51 -21.73
CA ASN A 943 11.09 8.35 -22.17
C ASN A 943 10.10 7.85 -21.13
N LYS A 944 10.19 8.32 -19.88
CA LYS A 944 9.25 7.97 -18.82
C LYS A 944 7.91 8.68 -18.95
N TYR A 945 6.89 8.14 -18.27
CA TYR A 945 5.53 8.68 -18.28
C TYR A 945 5.47 10.00 -17.51
N ASP A 946 5.22 11.11 -18.20
CA ASP A 946 5.16 12.42 -17.59
C ASP A 946 3.80 12.68 -16.93
N TYR A 947 3.56 12.00 -15.80
CA TYR A 947 2.31 12.10 -15.06
C TYR A 947 2.07 13.50 -14.51
N PHE A 948 3.12 14.26 -14.20
CA PHE A 948 2.97 15.56 -13.58
C PHE A 948 2.47 16.60 -14.59
N TYR A 949 3.01 16.58 -15.81
CA TYR A 949 2.50 17.37 -16.92
C TYR A 949 1.06 16.97 -17.27
N TYR A 950 0.79 15.67 -17.35
CA TYR A 950 -0.53 15.11 -17.67
C TYR A 950 -1.61 15.51 -16.67
N VAL A 951 -1.36 15.27 -15.37
CA VAL A 951 -2.33 15.58 -14.31
C VAL A 951 -2.51 17.09 -14.16
N THR A 952 -1.48 17.91 -14.39
CA THR A 952 -1.65 19.39 -14.44
C THR A 952 -2.63 19.81 -15.54
N ALA A 953 -2.60 19.16 -16.70
CA ALA A 953 -3.56 19.41 -17.76
C ALA A 953 -4.96 18.89 -17.39
N HIS A 954 -5.06 17.74 -16.72
CA HIS A 954 -6.32 17.17 -16.20
C HIS A 954 -6.99 18.12 -15.21
N GLU A 955 -6.26 18.59 -14.19
CA GLU A 955 -6.80 19.51 -13.20
C GLU A 955 -7.20 20.86 -13.80
N LEU A 956 -6.47 21.34 -14.82
CA LEU A 956 -6.88 22.53 -15.58
C LEU A 956 -8.15 22.26 -16.40
N ALA A 957 -8.30 21.09 -17.00
CA ALA A 957 -9.46 20.73 -17.82
C ALA A 957 -10.76 20.75 -17.00
N HIS A 958 -10.70 20.45 -15.70
CA HIS A 958 -11.86 20.58 -14.80
C HIS A 958 -12.48 21.99 -14.78
N GLN A 959 -11.71 23.02 -15.14
CA GLN A 959 -12.22 24.38 -15.24
C GLN A 959 -13.28 24.55 -16.36
N TRP A 960 -13.29 23.67 -17.36
CA TRP A 960 -14.39 23.49 -18.32
C TRP A 960 -15.34 22.37 -17.86
N TRP A 961 -14.75 21.26 -17.42
CA TRP A 961 -15.42 20.00 -17.11
C TRP A 961 -15.62 19.80 -15.60
N GLY A 962 -16.76 20.24 -15.08
CA GLY A 962 -17.04 20.28 -13.64
C GLY A 962 -17.35 21.69 -13.14
N HIS A 963 -16.64 22.72 -13.64
CA HIS A 963 -16.86 24.12 -13.24
C HIS A 963 -17.67 24.96 -14.24
N GLN A 964 -17.44 24.84 -15.56
CA GLN A 964 -18.35 25.45 -16.54
C GLN A 964 -19.56 24.55 -16.77
N VAL A 965 -19.32 23.29 -17.11
CA VAL A 965 -20.37 22.27 -17.21
C VAL A 965 -20.33 21.43 -15.96
N THR A 966 -21.07 21.83 -14.93
CA THR A 966 -21.20 21.04 -13.71
C THR A 966 -22.20 19.90 -13.95
N PRO A 967 -21.78 18.63 -13.76
CA PRO A 967 -22.64 17.48 -14.03
C PRO A 967 -23.84 17.42 -13.07
N ASN A 968 -24.95 16.90 -13.58
CA ASN A 968 -26.12 16.57 -12.78
C ASN A 968 -25.93 15.28 -11.97
N SER A 969 -26.82 14.99 -11.03
CA SER A 969 -26.75 13.80 -10.16
C SER A 969 -27.50 12.60 -10.77
N THR A 970 -27.16 12.24 -12.01
CA THR A 970 -27.65 11.01 -12.67
C THR A 970 -26.50 10.03 -12.95
N ARG A 971 -26.84 8.76 -13.16
CA ARG A 971 -25.85 7.71 -13.44
C ARG A 971 -24.99 8.03 -14.67
N GLY A 972 -23.69 7.85 -14.54
CA GLY A 972 -22.71 8.20 -15.57
C GLY A 972 -22.31 9.66 -15.64
N SER A 973 -22.91 10.58 -14.87
CA SER A 973 -22.59 12.02 -15.03
C SER A 973 -21.13 12.39 -14.70
N ASN A 974 -20.39 11.57 -13.94
CA ASN A 974 -18.93 11.72 -13.76
C ASN A 974 -18.14 11.66 -15.08
N LEU A 975 -18.70 11.11 -16.17
CA LEU A 975 -18.05 11.17 -17.49
C LEU A 975 -17.79 12.60 -17.94
N ILE A 976 -18.67 13.53 -17.56
CA ILE A 976 -18.52 14.94 -17.91
C ILE A 976 -17.31 15.53 -17.21
N SER A 977 -17.12 15.28 -15.91
CA SER A 977 -16.00 15.87 -15.17
C SER A 977 -14.69 15.11 -15.38
N GLU A 978 -14.70 13.78 -15.28
CA GLU A 978 -13.49 12.98 -15.26
C GLU A 978 -13.07 12.52 -16.65
N SER A 979 -13.98 11.92 -17.43
CA SER A 979 -13.59 11.35 -18.74
C SER A 979 -13.23 12.44 -19.75
N LEU A 980 -13.95 13.57 -19.77
CA LEU A 980 -13.58 14.70 -20.62
C LEU A 980 -12.27 15.35 -20.16
N ALA A 981 -11.97 15.37 -18.87
CA ALA A 981 -10.69 15.88 -18.35
C ALA A 981 -9.51 14.96 -18.73
N GLU A 982 -9.67 13.64 -18.58
CA GLU A 982 -8.70 12.63 -19.03
C GLU A 982 -8.45 12.73 -20.55
N TYR A 983 -9.52 12.78 -21.34
CA TYR A 983 -9.44 12.99 -22.79
C TYR A 983 -8.68 14.28 -23.13
N SER A 984 -9.03 15.38 -22.47
CA SER A 984 -8.39 16.68 -22.67
C SER A 984 -6.89 16.62 -22.34
N ALA A 985 -6.51 15.98 -21.23
CA ALA A 985 -5.12 15.79 -20.85
C ALA A 985 -4.34 14.92 -21.85
N LEU A 986 -4.96 13.85 -22.39
CA LEU A 986 -4.36 13.02 -23.44
C LEU A 986 -4.08 13.81 -24.72
N MET A 987 -4.98 14.72 -25.13
CA MET A 987 -4.76 15.52 -26.33
C MET A 987 -3.58 16.50 -26.17
N ILE A 988 -3.44 17.08 -24.96
CA ILE A 988 -2.28 17.91 -24.61
C ILE A 988 -0.99 17.09 -24.60
N ALA A 989 -1.03 15.89 -24.02
CA ALA A 989 0.08 14.96 -24.06
C ALA A 989 0.41 14.53 -25.51
N GLN A 990 -0.59 14.32 -26.36
CA GLN A 990 -0.40 13.98 -27.79
C GLN A 990 0.37 15.07 -28.51
N LYS A 991 0.01 16.33 -28.29
CA LYS A 991 0.68 17.48 -28.90
C LYS A 991 2.12 17.64 -28.39
N GLN A 992 2.35 17.40 -27.10
CA GLN A 992 3.66 17.58 -26.46
C GLN A 992 4.63 16.42 -26.71
N TYR A 993 4.14 15.18 -26.70
CA TYR A 993 4.98 13.99 -26.81
C TYR A 993 4.92 13.31 -28.17
N GLY A 994 3.97 13.68 -29.03
CA GLY A 994 3.74 13.05 -30.31
C GLY A 994 2.85 11.81 -30.18
N ARG A 995 1.99 11.60 -31.18
CA ARG A 995 1.00 10.50 -31.23
C ARG A 995 1.59 9.11 -31.02
N GLU A 996 2.80 8.87 -31.51
CA GLU A 996 3.46 7.56 -31.41
C GLU A 996 3.90 7.24 -29.97
N ASN A 997 4.02 8.27 -29.11
CA ASN A 997 4.40 8.14 -27.70
C ASN A 997 3.20 8.14 -26.74
N LEU A 998 1.97 8.13 -27.25
CA LEU A 998 0.75 8.06 -26.42
C LEU A 998 0.41 6.65 -25.96
N GLN A 999 0.95 5.63 -26.63
CA GLN A 999 0.77 4.24 -26.22
C GLN A 999 1.13 4.01 -24.75
N ARG A 1000 2.19 4.65 -24.22
CA ARG A 1000 2.54 4.47 -22.80
C ARG A 1000 1.43 4.95 -21.86
N PHE A 1001 0.74 6.04 -22.21
CA PHE A 1001 -0.39 6.55 -21.42
C PHE A 1001 -1.56 5.56 -21.46
N LEU A 1002 -1.96 5.17 -22.67
CA LEU A 1002 -3.05 4.21 -22.88
C LEU A 1002 -2.76 2.84 -22.25
N LYS A 1003 -1.48 2.42 -22.21
CA LYS A 1003 -1.08 1.16 -21.55
C LYS A 1003 -1.32 1.21 -20.04
N TYR A 1004 -0.99 2.30 -19.37
CA TYR A 1004 -1.26 2.46 -17.93
C TYR A 1004 -2.77 2.53 -17.66
N ASP A 1005 -3.53 3.22 -18.52
CA ASP A 1005 -4.98 3.29 -18.40
C ASP A 1005 -5.64 1.91 -18.62
N LEU A 1006 -5.26 1.19 -19.67
CA LEU A 1006 -5.76 -0.17 -19.93
C LEU A 1006 -5.45 -1.13 -18.77
N ASP A 1007 -4.21 -1.13 -18.26
CA ASP A 1007 -3.81 -1.94 -17.10
C ASP A 1007 -4.58 -1.53 -15.82
N GLY A 1008 -4.87 -0.24 -15.64
CA GLY A 1008 -5.71 0.27 -14.56
C GLY A 1008 -7.18 -0.17 -14.67
N TYR A 1009 -7.76 -0.06 -15.86
CA TYR A 1009 -9.13 -0.49 -16.15
C TYR A 1009 -9.31 -1.98 -15.89
N LEU A 1010 -8.46 -2.84 -16.50
CA LEU A 1010 -8.58 -4.29 -16.38
C LEU A 1010 -8.40 -4.78 -14.93
N ARG A 1011 -7.47 -4.19 -14.16
CA ARG A 1011 -7.32 -4.50 -12.72
C ARG A 1011 -8.51 -4.03 -11.88
N GLY A 1012 -9.09 -2.88 -12.22
CA GLY A 1012 -10.32 -2.40 -11.60
C GLY A 1012 -11.49 -3.38 -11.77
N ARG A 1013 -11.64 -3.93 -12.98
CA ARG A 1013 -12.65 -4.98 -13.28
C ARG A 1013 -12.39 -6.27 -12.52
N ALA A 1014 -11.15 -6.74 -12.48
CA ALA A 1014 -10.77 -7.97 -11.78
C ALA A 1014 -11.04 -7.90 -10.26
N SER A 1015 -11.09 -6.70 -9.69
CA SER A 1015 -11.37 -6.44 -8.27
C SER A 1015 -12.79 -5.91 -7.98
N GLU A 1016 -13.68 -5.86 -8.97
CA GLU A 1016 -15.05 -5.35 -8.79
C GLU A 1016 -15.83 -6.15 -7.74
N SER A 1017 -16.41 -5.44 -6.78
CA SER A 1017 -17.08 -6.02 -5.61
C SER A 1017 -18.61 -6.08 -5.74
N LYS A 1018 -19.23 -5.32 -6.67
CA LYS A 1018 -20.70 -5.25 -6.79
C LYS A 1018 -21.22 -5.47 -8.21
N LYS A 1019 -20.84 -4.65 -9.17
CA LYS A 1019 -21.15 -4.80 -10.61
C LYS A 1019 -20.39 -3.79 -11.44
N GLU A 1020 -20.04 -4.22 -12.65
CA GLU A 1020 -19.56 -3.30 -13.67
C GLU A 1020 -20.76 -2.77 -14.45
N ASN A 1021 -20.81 -1.46 -14.67
CA ASN A 1021 -21.85 -0.81 -15.46
C ASN A 1021 -21.33 -0.51 -16.86
N VAL A 1022 -22.24 -0.38 -17.83
CA VAL A 1022 -21.92 0.16 -19.15
C VAL A 1022 -21.45 1.61 -19.03
N PHE A 1023 -20.63 2.08 -19.98
CA PHE A 1023 -19.93 3.36 -19.84
C PHE A 1023 -20.88 4.54 -19.63
N ILE A 1024 -22.00 4.63 -20.37
CA ILE A 1024 -23.00 5.70 -20.19
C ILE A 1024 -23.63 5.74 -18.78
N ASN A 1025 -23.59 4.63 -18.04
CA ASN A 1025 -24.15 4.47 -16.69
C ASN A 1025 -23.05 4.27 -15.63
N CYS A 1026 -21.79 4.58 -15.96
CA CYS A 1026 -20.68 4.22 -15.08
C CYS A 1026 -20.79 4.85 -13.69
N ASN A 1027 -20.38 4.10 -12.67
CA ASN A 1027 -20.39 4.56 -11.27
C ASN A 1027 -19.10 4.17 -10.50
N ARG A 1028 -17.99 3.92 -11.23
CA ARG A 1028 -16.70 3.52 -10.66
C ARG A 1028 -15.54 4.36 -11.18
N PRO A 1029 -14.52 4.64 -10.34
CA PRO A 1029 -13.29 5.32 -10.76
C PRO A 1029 -12.64 4.71 -12.00
N TYR A 1030 -12.48 3.37 -12.02
CA TYR A 1030 -11.84 2.70 -13.16
C TYR A 1030 -12.59 2.85 -14.49
N GLN A 1031 -13.89 3.21 -14.44
CA GLN A 1031 -14.71 3.41 -15.63
C GLN A 1031 -14.65 4.86 -16.13
N TRP A 1032 -14.82 5.87 -15.27
CA TRP A 1032 -14.81 7.26 -15.73
C TRP A 1032 -13.40 7.85 -15.88
N TYR A 1033 -12.37 7.27 -15.26
CA TYR A 1033 -10.98 7.65 -15.52
C TYR A 1033 -10.40 6.85 -16.69
N GLN A 1034 -9.96 5.60 -16.42
CA GLN A 1034 -9.18 4.83 -17.38
C GLN A 1034 -9.99 4.37 -18.61
N LYS A 1035 -11.19 3.81 -18.43
CA LYS A 1035 -12.04 3.43 -19.58
C LYS A 1035 -12.48 4.67 -20.38
N GLY A 1036 -12.74 5.79 -19.71
CA GLY A 1036 -13.09 7.06 -20.35
C GLY A 1036 -11.97 7.61 -21.23
N SER A 1037 -10.74 7.60 -20.72
CA SER A 1037 -9.52 7.90 -21.46
C SER A 1037 -9.43 7.08 -22.76
N LEU A 1038 -9.51 5.75 -22.66
CA LEU A 1038 -9.43 4.84 -23.80
C LEU A 1038 -10.54 5.06 -24.84
N ILE A 1039 -11.80 5.13 -24.40
CA ILE A 1039 -12.95 5.26 -25.29
C ILE A 1039 -12.92 6.58 -26.04
N LEU A 1040 -12.71 7.70 -25.35
CA LEU A 1040 -12.76 9.02 -25.99
C LEU A 1040 -11.55 9.25 -26.90
N TYR A 1041 -10.37 8.76 -26.50
CA TYR A 1041 -9.18 8.84 -27.36
C TYR A 1041 -9.29 7.97 -28.61
N ALA A 1042 -9.81 6.75 -28.49
CA ALA A 1042 -10.10 5.92 -29.65
C ALA A 1042 -11.20 6.55 -30.52
N LEU A 1043 -12.27 7.07 -29.92
CA LEU A 1043 -13.36 7.70 -30.67
C LEU A 1043 -12.89 8.92 -31.47
N GLN A 1044 -12.01 9.77 -30.93
CA GLN A 1044 -11.45 10.88 -31.70
C GLN A 1044 -10.64 10.39 -32.89
N ASP A 1045 -9.91 9.29 -32.73
CA ASP A 1045 -9.09 8.74 -33.81
C ASP A 1045 -9.92 8.11 -34.93
N TYR A 1046 -11.11 7.60 -34.61
CA TYR A 1046 -12.02 6.98 -35.58
C TYR A 1046 -12.86 8.03 -36.32
N VAL A 1047 -13.39 9.03 -35.60
CA VAL A 1047 -14.32 10.03 -36.15
C VAL A 1047 -13.58 11.27 -36.69
N GLY A 1048 -12.41 11.55 -36.13
CA GLY A 1048 -11.61 12.75 -36.35
C GLY A 1048 -11.69 13.71 -35.17
N GLU A 1049 -10.53 14.21 -34.74
CA GLU A 1049 -10.37 15.14 -33.60
C GLU A 1049 -11.30 16.37 -33.72
N GLU A 1050 -11.29 17.06 -34.86
CA GLU A 1050 -12.13 18.25 -35.08
C GLU A 1050 -13.62 17.98 -34.92
N LYS A 1051 -14.10 16.82 -35.39
CA LYS A 1051 -15.52 16.47 -35.28
C LYS A 1051 -15.93 16.15 -33.86
N LEU A 1052 -15.12 15.36 -33.14
CA LEU A 1052 -15.41 15.03 -31.74
C LEU A 1052 -15.29 16.28 -30.85
N ASN A 1053 -14.20 17.05 -30.99
CA ASN A 1053 -14.01 18.31 -30.26
C ASN A 1053 -15.13 19.30 -30.56
N GLY A 1054 -15.58 19.40 -31.82
CA GLY A 1054 -16.74 20.22 -32.19
C GLY A 1054 -18.03 19.79 -31.49
N ALA A 1055 -18.28 18.48 -31.36
CA ALA A 1055 -19.43 17.97 -30.62
C ALA A 1055 -19.34 18.26 -29.11
N ILE A 1056 -18.16 18.08 -28.51
CA ILE A 1056 -17.88 18.39 -27.11
C ILE A 1056 -18.04 19.89 -26.84
N ARG A 1057 -17.57 20.75 -27.75
CA ARG A 1057 -17.77 22.20 -27.70
C ARG A 1057 -19.25 22.57 -27.78
N ALA A 1058 -20.00 21.99 -28.72
CA ALA A 1058 -21.44 22.24 -28.84
C ALA A 1058 -22.21 21.78 -27.58
N PHE A 1059 -21.80 20.66 -26.98
CA PHE A 1059 -22.31 20.22 -25.69
C PHE A 1059 -22.02 21.25 -24.59
N ARG A 1060 -20.77 21.71 -24.48
CA ARG A 1060 -20.38 22.77 -23.54
C ARG A 1060 -21.20 24.04 -23.75
N ASP A 1061 -21.31 24.53 -24.97
CA ASP A 1061 -22.00 25.80 -25.29
C ASP A 1061 -23.50 25.72 -24.93
N SER A 1062 -24.07 24.52 -24.89
CA SER A 1062 -25.47 24.28 -24.50
C SER A 1062 -25.71 24.26 -22.98
N PHE A 1063 -24.67 24.03 -22.16
CA PHE A 1063 -24.82 23.79 -20.72
C PHE A 1063 -23.87 24.60 -19.82
N ALA A 1064 -22.87 25.28 -20.38
CA ALA A 1064 -21.88 26.02 -19.60
C ALA A 1064 -22.52 27.13 -18.79
N LEU A 1065 -22.12 27.23 -17.52
CA LEU A 1065 -22.54 28.24 -16.54
C LEU A 1065 -24.05 28.36 -16.39
N ARG A 1066 -24.77 27.27 -16.68
CA ARG A 1066 -26.20 27.20 -16.51
C ARG A 1066 -26.55 27.25 -15.03
N GLU A 1067 -27.19 28.32 -14.59
CA GLU A 1067 -27.50 28.55 -13.18
C GLU A 1067 -28.77 27.81 -12.69
N THR A 1068 -29.63 27.39 -13.61
CA THR A 1068 -30.92 26.76 -13.31
C THR A 1068 -31.09 25.44 -14.07
N PRO A 1069 -31.66 24.42 -13.45
CA PRO A 1069 -31.83 23.11 -14.06
C PRO A 1069 -32.75 23.13 -15.30
N PRO A 1070 -32.76 22.08 -16.14
CA PRO A 1070 -31.97 20.84 -16.01
C PRO A 1070 -30.48 21.04 -16.28
N PHE A 1071 -29.65 20.42 -15.46
CA PHE A 1071 -28.19 20.33 -15.64
C PHE A 1071 -27.84 19.11 -16.50
N ALA A 1072 -26.66 19.14 -17.14
CA ALA A 1072 -26.24 18.12 -18.10
C ALA A 1072 -25.93 16.77 -17.44
N GLY A 1073 -26.35 15.67 -18.06
CA GLY A 1073 -25.94 14.31 -17.70
C GLY A 1073 -25.17 13.60 -18.82
N SER A 1074 -24.68 12.39 -18.56
CA SER A 1074 -23.98 11.58 -19.57
C SER A 1074 -24.81 11.29 -20.81
N TYR A 1075 -26.12 11.20 -20.67
CA TYR A 1075 -27.06 11.03 -21.79
C TYR A 1075 -27.03 12.22 -22.75
N ASP A 1076 -26.91 13.45 -22.23
CA ASP A 1076 -26.79 14.64 -23.08
C ASP A 1076 -25.48 14.61 -23.86
N LEU A 1077 -24.35 14.36 -23.17
CA LEU A 1077 -23.04 14.20 -23.80
C LEU A 1077 -23.06 13.13 -24.90
N TYR A 1078 -23.63 11.95 -24.62
CA TYR A 1078 -23.79 10.87 -25.58
C TYR A 1078 -24.55 11.31 -26.83
N ASN A 1079 -25.63 12.08 -26.69
CA ASN A 1079 -26.42 12.55 -27.82
C ASN A 1079 -25.66 13.55 -28.71
N PHE A 1080 -24.82 14.42 -28.12
CA PHE A 1080 -23.96 15.31 -28.91
C PHE A 1080 -22.92 14.51 -29.69
N ILE A 1081 -22.27 13.55 -29.05
CA ILE A 1081 -21.29 12.67 -29.68
C ILE A 1081 -21.95 11.84 -30.79
N LYS A 1082 -23.10 11.22 -30.54
CA LYS A 1082 -23.80 10.34 -31.49
C LYS A 1082 -24.09 11.03 -32.83
N LYS A 1083 -24.37 12.34 -32.83
CA LYS A 1083 -24.65 13.12 -34.05
C LYS A 1083 -23.47 13.23 -35.01
N VAL A 1084 -22.24 13.17 -34.50
CA VAL A 1084 -21.03 13.30 -35.32
C VAL A 1084 -20.40 11.96 -35.71
N VAL A 1085 -20.84 10.85 -35.08
CA VAL A 1085 -20.39 9.51 -35.44
C VAL A 1085 -21.10 9.06 -36.73
N PRO A 1086 -20.37 8.77 -37.82
CA PRO A 1086 -20.98 8.30 -39.07
C PRO A 1086 -21.55 6.88 -38.92
N ASP A 1087 -22.52 6.52 -39.76
CA ASP A 1087 -23.20 5.21 -39.74
C ASP A 1087 -22.21 4.02 -39.78
N SER A 1088 -21.10 4.16 -40.52
CA SER A 1088 -20.05 3.14 -40.61
C SER A 1088 -19.34 2.86 -39.29
N LEU A 1089 -19.43 3.75 -38.30
CA LEU A 1089 -18.76 3.69 -37.00
C LEU A 1089 -19.74 3.60 -35.81
N GLN A 1090 -21.05 3.58 -36.06
CA GLN A 1090 -22.06 3.48 -34.99
C GLN A 1090 -21.89 2.21 -34.15
N TYR A 1091 -21.39 1.12 -34.74
CA TYR A 1091 -21.06 -0.11 -34.01
C TYR A 1091 -20.07 0.17 -32.86
N TYR A 1092 -19.05 1.01 -33.11
CA TYR A 1092 -18.03 1.31 -32.11
C TYR A 1092 -18.60 2.15 -30.97
N LEU A 1093 -19.46 3.12 -31.29
CA LEU A 1093 -20.17 3.92 -30.29
C LEU A 1093 -21.08 3.03 -29.42
N GLU A 1094 -21.85 2.13 -30.03
CA GLU A 1094 -22.70 1.18 -29.30
C GLU A 1094 -21.87 0.27 -28.39
N ASP A 1095 -20.81 -0.32 -28.92
CA ASP A 1095 -19.98 -1.28 -28.18
C ASP A 1095 -19.19 -0.64 -27.03
N SER A 1096 -18.76 0.60 -27.19
CA SER A 1096 -18.03 1.35 -26.17
C SER A 1096 -18.94 1.98 -25.10
N TRP A 1097 -20.08 2.58 -25.50
CA TRP A 1097 -20.96 3.31 -24.58
C TRP A 1097 -22.06 2.46 -23.95
N LEU A 1098 -22.64 1.55 -24.72
CA LEU A 1098 -23.87 0.82 -24.35
C LEU A 1098 -23.61 -0.66 -24.01
N LYS A 1099 -22.39 -1.14 -24.21
CA LYS A 1099 -21.96 -2.50 -23.86
C LYS A 1099 -20.64 -2.48 -23.09
N ILE A 1100 -20.27 -3.64 -22.56
CA ILE A 1100 -18.91 -3.88 -22.04
C ILE A 1100 -18.20 -4.74 -23.08
N ALA A 1101 -17.71 -4.10 -24.14
CA ALA A 1101 -16.95 -4.76 -25.19
C ALA A 1101 -15.48 -4.89 -24.82
N LEU A 1102 -14.93 -6.09 -25.01
CA LEU A 1102 -13.52 -6.43 -24.81
C LEU A 1102 -13.01 -7.07 -26.09
N TYR A 1103 -11.74 -6.84 -26.40
CA TYR A 1103 -11.08 -7.43 -27.54
C TYR A 1103 -10.06 -8.47 -27.09
N GLU A 1104 -9.85 -9.48 -27.94
CA GLU A 1104 -8.73 -10.41 -27.88
C GLU A 1104 -8.05 -10.38 -29.26
N ASN A 1105 -7.36 -9.28 -29.52
CA ASN A 1105 -6.51 -9.13 -30.68
C ASN A 1105 -5.14 -9.70 -30.36
N ARG A 1106 -4.52 -10.36 -31.34
CA ARG A 1106 -3.13 -10.81 -31.19
C ARG A 1106 -2.46 -11.01 -32.53
N ILE A 1107 -1.15 -10.85 -32.57
CA ILE A 1107 -0.35 -11.24 -33.73
C ILE A 1107 0.12 -12.68 -33.59
N ILE A 1108 -0.11 -13.50 -34.62
CA ILE A 1108 0.32 -14.90 -34.66
C ILE A 1108 1.74 -14.98 -35.23
N SER A 1109 2.01 -14.27 -36.33
CA SER A 1109 3.34 -14.16 -36.92
C SER A 1109 3.47 -12.89 -37.76
N ALA A 1110 4.69 -12.36 -37.86
CA ALA A 1110 5.04 -11.23 -38.73
C ALA A 1110 6.32 -11.56 -39.49
N LYS A 1111 6.26 -11.53 -40.81
CA LYS A 1111 7.41 -11.83 -41.66
C LYS A 1111 7.62 -10.76 -42.70
N ALA A 1112 8.87 -10.47 -43.04
CA ALA A 1112 9.23 -9.51 -44.07
C ALA A 1112 10.15 -10.13 -45.12
N LYS A 1113 9.76 -9.99 -46.38
CA LYS A 1113 10.58 -10.35 -47.53
C LYS A 1113 11.09 -9.07 -48.20
N LYS A 1114 12.39 -8.97 -48.42
CA LYS A 1114 12.97 -7.85 -49.17
C LYS A 1114 12.56 -7.97 -50.64
N LEU A 1115 12.04 -6.88 -51.21
CA LEU A 1115 11.70 -6.78 -52.63
C LEU A 1115 12.89 -6.13 -53.37
N ASP A 1116 12.75 -4.87 -53.81
CA ASP A 1116 13.80 -4.10 -54.50
C ASP A 1116 14.12 -2.79 -53.76
N GLY A 1117 15.41 -2.44 -53.68
CA GLY A 1117 15.88 -1.24 -53.00
C GLY A 1117 15.63 -1.29 -51.49
N ASP A 1118 14.94 -0.26 -50.98
CA ASP A 1118 14.52 -0.11 -49.57
C ASP A 1118 13.05 -0.48 -49.35
N ARG A 1119 12.51 -1.41 -50.15
CA ARG A 1119 11.12 -1.87 -50.05
C ARG A 1119 11.03 -3.29 -49.52
N TYR A 1120 10.07 -3.51 -48.62
CA TYR A 1120 9.82 -4.80 -47.98
C TYR A 1120 8.34 -5.16 -48.10
N GLU A 1121 8.03 -6.40 -48.47
CA GLU A 1121 6.70 -6.97 -48.32
C GLU A 1121 6.59 -7.59 -46.94
N VAL A 1122 5.67 -7.11 -46.12
CA VAL A 1122 5.41 -7.63 -44.78
C VAL A 1122 4.10 -8.40 -44.80
N THR A 1123 4.17 -9.69 -44.43
CA THR A 1123 3.01 -10.55 -44.23
C THR A 1123 2.75 -10.72 -42.73
N LEU A 1124 1.62 -10.20 -42.26
CA LEU A 1124 1.15 -10.34 -40.89
C LEU A 1124 0.02 -11.37 -40.83
N LYS A 1125 0.14 -12.34 -39.93
CA LYS A 1125 -0.99 -13.19 -39.53
C LYS A 1125 -1.49 -12.71 -38.18
N VAL A 1126 -2.74 -12.27 -38.13
CA VAL A 1126 -3.37 -11.70 -36.94
C VAL A 1126 -4.63 -12.48 -36.60
N LYS A 1127 -4.99 -12.52 -35.33
CA LYS A 1127 -6.28 -13.03 -34.86
C LYS A 1127 -7.01 -11.92 -34.15
N SER A 1128 -8.30 -11.80 -34.40
CA SER A 1128 -9.16 -10.81 -33.76
C SER A 1128 -10.44 -11.46 -33.27
N ARG A 1129 -10.84 -11.11 -32.04
CA ARG A 1129 -12.11 -11.49 -31.43
C ARG A 1129 -12.63 -10.35 -30.58
N LYS A 1130 -13.95 -10.30 -30.41
CA LYS A 1130 -14.65 -9.38 -29.52
C LYS A 1130 -15.59 -10.15 -28.61
N MET A 1131 -15.54 -9.82 -27.33
CA MET A 1131 -16.36 -10.40 -26.26
C MET A 1131 -17.25 -9.31 -25.67
N TYR A 1132 -18.48 -9.67 -25.29
CA TYR A 1132 -19.34 -8.84 -24.46
C TYR A 1132 -19.40 -9.41 -23.05
N ALA A 1133 -19.08 -8.57 -22.07
CA ALA A 1133 -19.25 -8.90 -20.66
C ALA A 1133 -20.60 -8.40 -20.11
N ASP A 1134 -21.18 -9.15 -19.18
CA ASP A 1134 -22.32 -8.70 -18.38
C ASP A 1134 -21.87 -7.99 -17.08
N GLU A 1135 -22.82 -7.49 -16.29
CA GLU A 1135 -22.56 -6.81 -15.00
C GLU A 1135 -21.84 -7.68 -13.95
N LYS A 1136 -21.87 -9.01 -14.13
CA LYS A 1136 -21.20 -9.99 -13.26
C LYS A 1136 -19.79 -10.34 -13.75
N GLY A 1137 -19.43 -9.93 -14.97
CA GLY A 1137 -18.19 -10.28 -15.62
C GLY A 1137 -18.24 -11.60 -16.40
N ASN A 1138 -19.43 -12.15 -16.68
CA ASN A 1138 -19.55 -13.28 -17.60
C ASN A 1138 -19.39 -12.79 -19.03
N GLU A 1139 -18.55 -13.46 -19.81
CA GLU A 1139 -18.23 -13.05 -21.18
C GLU A 1139 -18.89 -13.96 -22.22
N SER A 1140 -19.33 -13.38 -23.32
CA SER A 1140 -19.90 -14.09 -24.47
C SER A 1140 -19.37 -13.51 -25.78
N GLU A 1141 -19.12 -14.37 -26.77
CA GLU A 1141 -18.51 -13.95 -28.03
C GLU A 1141 -19.48 -13.11 -28.88
N ALA A 1142 -18.98 -12.02 -29.46
CA ALA A 1142 -19.72 -11.17 -30.38
C ALA A 1142 -19.85 -11.86 -31.75
N LYS A 1143 -21.03 -12.40 -32.04
CA LYS A 1143 -21.29 -13.23 -33.24
C LYS A 1143 -21.02 -12.54 -34.59
N ASN A 1144 -21.18 -11.22 -34.67
CA ASN A 1144 -21.15 -10.46 -35.93
C ASN A 1144 -20.08 -9.36 -35.94
N MET A 1145 -18.91 -9.61 -35.33
CA MET A 1145 -17.80 -8.64 -35.35
C MET A 1145 -17.35 -8.35 -36.78
N ASN A 1146 -17.20 -7.07 -37.13
CA ASN A 1146 -16.71 -6.60 -38.42
C ASN A 1146 -16.16 -5.17 -38.27
N ASP A 1147 -15.10 -5.06 -37.48
CA ASP A 1147 -14.67 -3.83 -36.84
C ASP A 1147 -13.41 -3.30 -37.51
N TYR A 1148 -13.27 -1.98 -37.61
CA TYR A 1148 -12.00 -1.35 -37.97
C TYR A 1148 -11.01 -1.45 -36.82
N ILE A 1149 -9.82 -1.97 -37.09
CA ILE A 1149 -8.72 -2.13 -36.13
C ILE A 1149 -7.42 -1.67 -36.81
N ASP A 1150 -6.60 -0.92 -36.08
CA ASP A 1150 -5.32 -0.43 -36.62
C ASP A 1150 -4.34 -1.60 -36.84
N ILE A 1151 -3.68 -1.63 -38.00
CA ILE A 1151 -2.55 -2.49 -38.31
C ILE A 1151 -1.33 -1.59 -38.51
N GLY A 1152 -0.26 -1.90 -37.80
CA GLY A 1152 0.98 -1.11 -37.84
C GLY A 1152 2.20 -1.95 -38.20
N VAL A 1153 3.11 -1.35 -38.98
CA VAL A 1153 4.48 -1.83 -39.22
C VAL A 1153 5.41 -0.68 -38.89
N PHE A 1154 6.44 -0.96 -38.09
CA PHE A 1154 7.32 0.03 -37.49
C PHE A 1154 8.77 -0.31 -37.79
N ALA A 1155 9.58 0.72 -38.03
CA ALA A 1155 11.04 0.60 -38.06
C ALA A 1155 11.61 0.63 -36.63
N GLU A 1156 12.94 0.60 -36.52
CA GLU A 1156 13.64 0.85 -35.26
C GLU A 1156 13.30 2.25 -34.72
N ASP A 1157 13.16 2.36 -33.40
CA ASP A 1157 12.84 3.64 -32.77
C ASP A 1157 13.99 4.65 -33.01
N LYS A 1158 13.66 5.86 -33.50
CA LYS A 1158 14.65 6.92 -33.70
C LYS A 1158 14.88 7.67 -32.39
N VAL A 1159 16.14 7.84 -32.00
CA VAL A 1159 16.50 8.68 -30.84
C VAL A 1159 16.65 10.14 -31.31
N ALA A 1160 15.81 11.03 -30.80
CA ALA A 1160 15.90 12.46 -31.04
C ALA A 1160 17.07 13.09 -30.26
N LYS A 1161 17.43 14.34 -30.62
CA LYS A 1161 18.57 15.06 -30.01
C LYS A 1161 18.43 15.26 -28.50
N ASP A 1162 17.20 15.27 -28.00
CA ASP A 1162 16.83 15.38 -26.58
C ASP A 1162 16.83 14.02 -25.86
N GLY A 1163 17.26 12.94 -26.52
CA GLY A 1163 17.30 11.58 -25.96
C GLY A 1163 15.96 10.84 -25.98
N LYS A 1164 14.92 11.46 -26.53
CA LYS A 1164 13.57 10.89 -26.63
C LYS A 1164 13.51 9.85 -27.75
N LYS A 1165 13.00 8.66 -27.45
CA LYS A 1165 12.71 7.62 -28.43
C LYS A 1165 11.41 7.96 -29.14
N LEU A 1166 11.46 7.98 -30.45
CA LEU A 1166 10.33 8.22 -31.34
C LEU A 1166 10.12 6.95 -32.14
N THR A 1167 9.03 6.25 -31.87
CA THR A 1167 8.60 5.15 -32.74
C THR A 1167 8.40 5.65 -34.16
N GLN A 1168 8.75 4.86 -35.17
CA GLN A 1168 8.61 5.28 -36.56
C GLN A 1168 7.67 4.34 -37.30
N ALA A 1169 6.43 4.78 -37.56
CA ALA A 1169 5.50 3.99 -38.36
C ALA A 1169 5.89 4.01 -39.86
N LEU A 1170 6.17 2.83 -40.41
CA LEU A 1170 6.31 2.62 -41.86
C LEU A 1170 4.94 2.41 -42.52
N TYR A 1171 4.01 1.83 -41.78
CA TYR A 1171 2.62 1.63 -42.16
C TYR A 1171 1.75 1.72 -40.92
N PHE A 1172 0.64 2.45 -40.99
CA PHE A 1172 -0.34 2.50 -39.91
C PHE A 1172 -1.72 2.84 -40.49
N GLN A 1173 -2.57 1.83 -40.68
CA GLN A 1173 -3.90 2.01 -41.25
C GLN A 1173 -4.93 1.08 -40.59
N LYS A 1174 -6.19 1.51 -40.60
CA LYS A 1174 -7.31 0.69 -40.12
C LYS A 1174 -7.72 -0.35 -41.15
N HIS A 1175 -7.78 -1.60 -40.73
CA HIS A 1175 -8.33 -2.71 -41.51
C HIS A 1175 -9.65 -3.17 -40.91
N ARG A 1176 -10.59 -3.57 -41.75
CA ARG A 1176 -11.87 -4.10 -41.27
C ARG A 1176 -11.78 -5.61 -41.09
N LEU A 1177 -11.84 -6.07 -39.85
CA LEU A 1177 -11.57 -7.46 -39.47
C LEU A 1177 -12.82 -8.12 -38.87
N LYS A 1178 -13.04 -9.38 -39.25
CA LYS A 1178 -14.08 -10.25 -38.66
C LYS A 1178 -13.50 -11.08 -37.53
N THR A 1179 -14.35 -11.73 -36.75
CA THR A 1179 -13.88 -12.76 -35.79
C THR A 1179 -13.10 -13.86 -36.52
N GLY A 1180 -11.89 -14.16 -36.06
CA GLY A 1180 -11.04 -15.23 -36.61
C GLY A 1180 -9.62 -14.80 -36.93
N GLU A 1181 -8.95 -15.59 -37.77
CA GLU A 1181 -7.58 -15.34 -38.24
C GLU A 1181 -7.61 -14.68 -39.62
N HIS A 1182 -6.70 -13.72 -39.82
CA HIS A 1182 -6.56 -12.95 -41.05
C HIS A 1182 -5.09 -12.89 -41.46
N GLU A 1183 -4.85 -12.92 -42.78
CA GLU A 1183 -3.53 -12.69 -43.37
C GLU A 1183 -3.55 -11.33 -44.11
N ILE A 1184 -2.63 -10.45 -43.72
CA ILE A 1184 -2.55 -9.08 -44.24
C ILE A 1184 -1.16 -8.88 -44.84
N LYS A 1185 -1.12 -8.45 -46.11
CA LYS A 1185 0.12 -8.16 -46.83
C LYS A 1185 0.21 -6.67 -47.12
N VAL A 1186 1.32 -6.06 -46.73
CA VAL A 1186 1.58 -4.64 -46.94
C VAL A 1186 3.00 -4.43 -47.46
N VAL A 1187 3.17 -3.47 -48.37
CA VAL A 1187 4.48 -3.07 -48.86
C VAL A 1187 4.90 -1.79 -48.15
N VAL A 1188 6.07 -1.81 -47.51
CA VAL A 1188 6.60 -0.68 -46.75
C VAL A 1188 7.94 -0.23 -47.30
N LYS A 1189 8.26 1.05 -47.09
CA LYS A 1189 9.55 1.66 -47.44
C LYS A 1189 10.37 1.86 -46.17
N GLY A 1190 11.52 1.21 -46.06
CA GLY A 1190 12.32 1.12 -44.84
C GLY A 1190 12.27 -0.29 -44.23
N LYS A 1191 13.33 -0.66 -43.49
CA LYS A 1191 13.44 -1.97 -42.83
C LYS A 1191 12.38 -2.11 -41.72
N PRO A 1192 11.46 -3.08 -41.79
CA PRO A 1192 10.50 -3.34 -40.73
C PRO A 1192 11.16 -4.10 -39.58
N GLU A 1193 10.92 -3.65 -38.35
CA GLU A 1193 11.43 -4.26 -37.11
C GLU A 1193 10.31 -4.81 -36.25
N LYS A 1194 9.17 -4.10 -36.17
CA LYS A 1194 8.02 -4.50 -35.35
C LYS A 1194 6.73 -4.38 -36.16
N ALA A 1195 5.77 -5.24 -35.89
CA ALA A 1195 4.45 -5.16 -36.50
C ALA A 1195 3.36 -5.59 -35.50
N GLY A 1196 2.12 -5.15 -35.71
CA GLY A 1196 1.05 -5.44 -34.75
C GLY A 1196 -0.36 -5.06 -35.18
N ILE A 1197 -1.32 -5.58 -34.43
CA ILE A 1197 -2.77 -5.27 -34.47
C ILE A 1197 -3.13 -4.49 -33.21
N ASP A 1198 -3.90 -3.40 -33.35
CA ASP A 1198 -4.06 -2.36 -32.33
C ASP A 1198 -2.75 -2.03 -31.59
N PRO A 1199 -1.67 -1.69 -32.32
CA PRO A 1199 -0.33 -1.67 -31.75
C PRO A 1199 -0.08 -0.50 -30.78
N TYR A 1200 -1.07 0.38 -30.55
CA TYR A 1200 -1.04 1.47 -29.58
C TYR A 1200 -2.03 1.29 -28.41
N ASN A 1201 -2.70 0.14 -28.31
CA ASN A 1201 -3.63 -0.20 -27.23
C ASN A 1201 -4.82 0.78 -27.12
N LYS A 1202 -5.43 1.12 -28.26
CA LYS A 1202 -6.61 2.01 -28.29
C LYS A 1202 -7.88 1.25 -27.94
N LEU A 1203 -7.94 -0.02 -28.28
CA LEU A 1203 -9.05 -0.90 -27.95
C LEU A 1203 -8.81 -1.51 -26.58
N ILE A 1204 -9.90 -1.84 -25.90
CA ILE A 1204 -9.87 -2.49 -24.60
C ILE A 1204 -9.56 -3.97 -24.83
N ASP A 1205 -8.28 -4.28 -24.94
CA ASP A 1205 -7.77 -5.64 -25.12
C ASP A 1205 -7.45 -6.30 -23.77
N ARG A 1206 -7.78 -7.59 -23.59
CA ARG A 1206 -7.46 -8.32 -22.36
C ARG A 1206 -5.96 -8.62 -22.23
N ILE A 1207 -5.25 -8.81 -23.33
CA ILE A 1207 -3.83 -9.20 -23.34
C ILE A 1207 -3.08 -8.28 -24.33
N PRO A 1208 -2.97 -6.97 -24.04
CA PRO A 1208 -2.33 -6.03 -24.96
C PRO A 1208 -0.86 -6.33 -25.24
N GLU A 1209 -0.21 -7.20 -24.45
CA GLU A 1209 1.18 -7.61 -24.63
C GLU A 1209 1.40 -8.45 -25.92
N ASP A 1210 0.40 -9.15 -26.45
CA ASP A 1210 0.51 -9.96 -27.67
C ASP A 1210 0.00 -9.26 -28.95
N ASN A 1211 -0.31 -7.96 -28.85
CA ASN A 1211 -0.69 -7.10 -29.98
C ASN A 1211 0.47 -6.76 -30.93
N ARG A 1212 1.72 -6.82 -30.44
CA ARG A 1212 2.93 -6.48 -31.21
C ARG A 1212 3.97 -7.58 -31.13
N ASN A 1213 4.68 -7.81 -32.22
CA ASN A 1213 5.81 -8.75 -32.26
C ASN A 1213 6.92 -8.24 -33.20
N THR A 1214 8.13 -8.79 -33.04
CA THR A 1214 9.24 -8.55 -33.96
C THR A 1214 8.93 -9.14 -35.33
N VAL A 1215 9.44 -8.51 -36.38
CA VAL A 1215 9.26 -8.96 -37.77
C VAL A 1215 10.44 -9.83 -38.15
N ASP A 1216 10.17 -11.09 -38.50
CA ASP A 1216 11.21 -12.01 -38.97
C ASP A 1216 11.56 -11.69 -40.43
N LEU A 1217 12.83 -11.41 -40.72
CA LEU A 1217 13.32 -11.23 -42.09
C LEU A 1217 13.55 -12.61 -42.73
N GLU A 1218 12.86 -12.85 -43.86
CA GLU A 1218 13.01 -14.06 -44.68
C GLU A 1218 14.21 -14.00 -45.64
#